data_AF-A0A2E7RSV6-F1
#
_entry.id   AF-A0A2E7RSV6-F1
#
_cell.length_a   1.000
_cell.length_b   1.000
_cell.length_c   1.000
_cell.angle_alpha   90.00
_cell.angle_beta   90.00
_cell.angle_gamma   90.00
#
_symmetry.space_group_name_H-M   'P 1'
#
loop_
_entity.id
_entity.type
_entity.pdbx_description
1 polymer ?
#
loop_
_entity_poly.entity_id
_entity_poly.type
_entity_poly.pdbx_seq_one_letter_code
_entity_poly.pdbx_strand_id
1 'polypeptide(L)'
;MWSLEGDAGRMCDRLDRREMIRVGGLSSLGLSLPGLLASTARGASENTDPTFGRAKSVIYVWLQGGPPQHETFDPKPLAPSGVRGAFSPIQTNIPGVNFCELLPRTARIADKLAVVRSMVTNNNIHSISGYEVLTGYKYQGANARRISPEDWPWFGSLVKQLKPSEKLPPLTTVWLPQVIRLNENVTPAGQTAGFLGRRWDPDRFNVNPMEPGDGVPGLQLEDVPTLRLKNRVGLLEQVDRHFAEIGRGREPKLFGTYQDQAFDILINGRVRSAFDVSGEPETLRRRYGMSNWNQLLLMSRRLVEAGVRLVHVNWVREPGDSAVDNPMWDTHAQNADRLEDVLCPKFDVGFTALIEDLETRGLLDETLVVAIGEFGRTPKINPLGGRDHWGSVFSFAMAGAGISPGQVYGASDRQGAYSARDRVTPADLTATIFHLLGIDPSGAFHDPLGRELQLTKGEPIRELLGTRAATDVRVVPGGSLDRVKPFDGRKLNQRGFGKGAVIEAAGFGSRPKGWRAKPLLPVDASSGFGAWHVPGSETVRLGFAADRTRGSGTVFLGQELINPRAGGYRAKIRLRGHGPIAKLATAKLEFCRYSSLVKDPSRRQSLVVHELPVEAFQDDKFVTLEFAARLDSAKPGANFSIGRGLGVVVTLSPGEVAKKWVGESAWLEIADIEVVFTGRTINENVTV
;
A
#
# COMPACT_ATOMS: atom_id res chain seq x y z
N MET A 1 34.05 -3.25 -70.16
CA MET A 1 33.44 -4.34 -70.94
C MET A 1 34.05 -5.64 -70.44
N TRP A 2 33.25 -6.52 -69.82
CA TRP A 2 33.74 -7.75 -69.19
C TRP A 2 33.76 -8.86 -70.24
N SER A 3 34.93 -9.43 -70.53
CA SER A 3 35.12 -10.58 -71.44
C SER A 3 35.19 -11.87 -70.62
N LEU A 4 34.49 -12.91 -71.08
CA LEU A 4 34.35 -14.22 -70.42
C LEU A 4 35.47 -15.23 -70.77
N GLU A 5 36.38 -14.89 -71.69
CA GLU A 5 37.37 -15.84 -72.23
C GLU A 5 38.84 -15.36 -72.07
N GLY A 6 39.15 -14.63 -71.00
CA GLY A 6 40.50 -14.13 -70.72
C GLY A 6 41.14 -14.72 -69.46
N ASP A 7 42.40 -15.13 -69.57
CA ASP A 7 43.23 -15.69 -68.49
C ASP A 7 43.17 -14.88 -67.18
N ALA A 8 43.34 -15.59 -66.06
CA ALA A 8 43.18 -15.07 -64.70
C ALA A 8 44.25 -14.03 -64.34
N GLY A 9 44.01 -12.77 -64.70
CA GLY A 9 44.79 -11.63 -64.22
C GLY A 9 44.58 -11.42 -62.71
N ARG A 10 45.65 -11.56 -61.92
CA ARG A 10 45.70 -11.10 -60.52
C ARG A 10 45.72 -9.57 -60.51
N MET A 11 44.73 -8.94 -59.87
CA MET A 11 44.84 -7.53 -59.50
C MET A 11 45.73 -7.39 -58.25
N CYS A 12 46.35 -6.23 -58.07
CA CYS A 12 47.40 -5.93 -57.08
C CYS A 12 46.97 -6.09 -55.60
N ASP A 13 45.72 -6.44 -55.36
CA ASP A 13 45.00 -6.40 -54.09
C ASP A 13 44.79 -7.82 -53.50
N ARG A 14 45.34 -8.87 -54.13
CA ARG A 14 45.27 -10.29 -53.72
C ARG A 14 43.87 -10.94 -53.65
N LEU A 15 42.81 -10.30 -54.13
CA LEU A 15 41.49 -10.94 -54.23
C LEU A 15 41.36 -11.76 -55.53
N ASP A 16 41.05 -13.05 -55.41
CA ASP A 16 40.77 -13.95 -56.56
C ASP A 16 39.38 -13.63 -57.15
N ARG A 17 39.22 -13.73 -58.47
CA ARG A 17 37.91 -13.70 -59.17
C ARG A 17 36.87 -14.62 -58.49
N ARG A 18 37.27 -15.77 -57.94
CA ARG A 18 36.38 -16.65 -57.17
C ARG A 18 35.87 -16.04 -55.87
N GLU A 19 36.68 -15.23 -55.17
CA GLU A 19 36.24 -14.54 -53.96
C GLU A 19 35.28 -13.40 -54.28
N MET A 20 35.51 -12.68 -55.37
CA MET A 20 34.60 -11.61 -55.81
C MET A 20 33.22 -12.17 -56.21
N ILE A 21 33.18 -13.36 -56.83
CA ILE A 21 31.93 -14.07 -57.15
C ILE A 21 31.27 -14.63 -55.87
N ARG A 22 32.03 -15.08 -54.85
CA ARG A 22 31.46 -15.47 -53.55
C ARG A 22 30.82 -14.30 -52.82
N VAL A 23 31.47 -13.13 -52.80
CA VAL A 23 30.94 -11.91 -52.16
C VAL A 23 29.74 -11.35 -52.93
N GLY A 24 29.77 -11.38 -54.28
CA GLY A 24 28.62 -10.99 -55.12
C GLY A 24 27.44 -11.97 -55.08
N GLY A 25 27.70 -13.27 -54.94
CA GLY A 25 26.68 -14.32 -54.84
C GLY A 25 25.87 -14.28 -53.54
N LEU A 26 26.46 -13.85 -52.42
CA LEU A 26 25.75 -13.64 -51.16
C LEU A 26 24.74 -12.48 -51.24
N SER A 27 25.05 -11.46 -52.05
CA SER A 27 24.18 -10.29 -52.24
C SER A 27 22.94 -10.60 -53.07
N SER A 28 23.03 -11.52 -54.04
CA SER A 28 21.91 -11.93 -54.91
C SER A 28 20.92 -12.89 -54.22
N LEU A 29 21.30 -13.46 -53.07
CA LEU A 29 20.43 -14.24 -52.18
C LEU A 29 19.81 -13.39 -51.04
N GLY A 30 19.96 -12.06 -51.09
CA GLY A 30 19.36 -11.14 -50.11
C GLY A 30 20.10 -11.05 -48.76
N LEU A 31 21.25 -11.71 -48.62
CA LEU A 31 22.09 -11.66 -47.41
C LEU A 31 23.10 -10.52 -47.53
N SER A 32 22.65 -9.30 -47.21
CA SER A 32 23.55 -8.16 -47.09
C SER A 32 24.41 -8.28 -45.82
N LEU A 33 25.64 -7.80 -45.83
CA LEU A 33 26.49 -7.76 -44.62
C LEU A 33 25.80 -7.03 -43.44
N PRO A 34 25.06 -5.92 -43.64
CA PRO A 34 24.21 -5.36 -42.60
C PRO A 34 23.09 -6.29 -42.14
N GLY A 35 22.48 -7.07 -43.03
CA GLY A 35 21.48 -8.08 -42.70
C GLY A 35 22.08 -9.26 -41.93
N LEU A 36 23.31 -9.65 -42.26
CA LEU A 36 24.05 -10.71 -41.58
C LEU A 36 24.52 -10.24 -40.20
N LEU A 37 25.06 -9.02 -40.10
CA LEU A 37 25.41 -8.36 -38.83
C LEU A 37 24.18 -8.09 -37.94
N ALA A 38 23.05 -7.71 -38.53
CA ALA A 38 21.78 -7.58 -37.82
C ALA A 38 21.22 -8.95 -37.40
N SER A 39 21.45 -10.02 -38.16
CA SER A 39 21.07 -11.38 -37.79
C SER A 39 21.98 -11.98 -36.72
N THR A 40 23.28 -11.67 -36.71
CA THR A 40 24.20 -12.03 -35.62
C THR A 40 23.96 -11.19 -34.37
N ALA A 41 23.49 -9.94 -34.53
CA ALA A 41 23.02 -9.11 -33.40
C ALA A 41 21.66 -9.59 -32.86
N ARG A 42 20.80 -10.17 -33.69
CA ARG A 42 19.57 -10.89 -33.26
C ARG A 42 19.86 -12.29 -32.71
N GLY A 43 21.00 -12.88 -33.07
CA GLY A 43 21.51 -14.16 -32.56
C GLY A 43 22.39 -14.03 -31.31
N ALA A 44 22.52 -12.83 -30.74
CA ALA A 44 23.17 -12.63 -29.46
C ALA A 44 22.23 -13.12 -28.34
N SER A 45 22.48 -14.35 -27.90
CA SER A 45 21.85 -15.03 -26.75
C SER A 45 20.33 -15.25 -26.86
N GLU A 46 19.90 -16.32 -27.54
CA GLU A 46 18.66 -16.98 -27.13
C GLU A 46 18.88 -17.49 -25.71
N ASN A 47 18.45 -16.71 -24.72
CA ASN A 47 18.45 -17.13 -23.33
C ASN A 47 17.51 -18.34 -23.22
N THR A 48 18.09 -19.54 -23.11
CA THR A 48 17.34 -20.82 -23.10
C THR A 48 16.60 -21.06 -21.79
N ASP A 49 16.70 -20.16 -20.82
CA ASP A 49 15.96 -20.24 -19.56
C ASP A 49 14.45 -20.11 -19.85
N PRO A 50 13.63 -21.13 -19.51
CA PRO A 50 12.19 -21.12 -19.81
C PRO A 50 11.41 -20.04 -19.06
N THR A 51 12.04 -19.35 -18.10
CA THR A 51 11.46 -18.24 -17.34
C THR A 51 11.77 -16.87 -17.94
N PHE A 52 12.74 -16.77 -18.84
CA PHE A 52 13.09 -15.51 -19.50
C PHE A 52 11.93 -14.99 -20.36
N GLY A 53 11.52 -13.74 -20.15
CA GLY A 53 10.42 -13.13 -20.92
C GLY A 53 9.02 -13.68 -20.63
N ARG A 54 8.83 -14.42 -19.52
CA ARG A 54 7.53 -14.91 -19.08
C ARG A 54 6.59 -13.80 -18.65
N ALA A 55 7.08 -12.76 -17.99
CA ALA A 55 6.27 -11.61 -17.60
C ALA A 55 5.93 -10.75 -18.82
N LYS A 56 4.64 -10.67 -19.14
CA LYS A 56 4.06 -9.71 -20.07
C LYS A 56 3.67 -8.41 -19.39
N SER A 57 3.54 -8.44 -18.07
CA SER A 57 3.24 -7.27 -17.25
C SER A 57 3.81 -7.42 -15.83
N VAL A 58 3.93 -6.29 -15.12
CA VAL A 58 4.33 -6.25 -13.71
C VAL A 58 3.37 -5.37 -12.93
N ILE A 59 2.89 -5.84 -11.78
CA ILE A 59 2.24 -5.03 -10.76
C ILE A 59 3.20 -4.91 -9.57
N TYR A 60 3.73 -3.72 -9.37
CA TYR A 60 4.70 -3.42 -8.32
C TYR A 60 4.02 -2.69 -7.16
N VAL A 61 3.66 -3.44 -6.12
CA VAL A 61 2.96 -2.96 -4.93
C VAL A 61 3.97 -2.43 -3.92
N TRP A 62 3.99 -1.10 -3.76
CA TRP A 62 4.92 -0.40 -2.88
C TRP A 62 4.32 -0.14 -1.50
N LEU A 63 4.79 -0.90 -0.51
CA LEU A 63 4.38 -0.83 0.89
C LEU A 63 5.19 0.23 1.64
N GLN A 64 4.99 1.50 1.26
CA GLN A 64 5.76 2.62 1.81
C GLN A 64 5.76 2.63 3.34
N GLY A 65 6.94 2.74 3.90
CA GLY A 65 7.18 2.75 5.33
C GLY A 65 7.86 1.47 5.82
N GLY A 66 8.15 0.47 4.98
CA GLY A 66 8.91 -0.72 5.39
C GLY A 66 8.15 -1.64 6.37
N PRO A 67 7.42 -2.65 5.85
CA PRO A 67 6.66 -3.58 6.65
C PRO A 67 7.53 -4.33 7.67
N PRO A 68 7.08 -4.48 8.94
CA PRO A 68 7.82 -5.22 9.93
C PRO A 68 7.79 -6.72 9.63
N GLN A 69 8.97 -7.32 9.44
CA GLN A 69 9.12 -8.73 9.12
C GLN A 69 8.52 -9.64 10.22
N HIS A 70 8.62 -9.27 11.49
CA HIS A 70 8.07 -10.03 12.63
C HIS A 70 6.55 -10.16 12.62
N GLU A 71 5.85 -9.13 12.14
CA GLU A 71 4.38 -9.09 12.13
C GLU A 71 3.78 -9.32 10.73
N THR A 72 4.61 -9.71 9.76
CA THR A 72 4.18 -10.06 8.40
C THR A 72 4.68 -11.45 8.02
N PHE A 73 5.80 -11.51 7.32
CA PHE A 73 6.26 -12.70 6.61
C PHE A 73 7.26 -13.55 7.36
N ASP A 74 7.86 -13.08 8.46
CA ASP A 74 8.93 -13.78 9.19
C ASP A 74 8.75 -13.68 10.72
N PRO A 75 7.68 -14.27 11.27
CA PRO A 75 7.41 -14.24 12.71
C PRO A 75 8.51 -14.96 13.51
N LYS A 76 8.90 -14.39 14.65
CA LYS A 76 9.94 -14.94 15.54
C LYS A 76 9.35 -15.38 16.90
N PRO A 77 8.55 -16.46 16.96
CA PRO A 77 7.83 -16.88 18.18
C PRO A 77 8.73 -17.27 19.36
N LEU A 78 9.98 -17.63 19.06
CA LEU A 78 10.99 -18.02 20.05
C LEU A 78 11.89 -16.85 20.48
N ALA A 79 11.71 -15.65 19.90
CA ALA A 79 12.48 -14.48 20.33
C ALA A 79 12.04 -14.00 21.73
N PRO A 80 12.93 -13.32 22.48
CA PRO A 80 12.61 -12.81 23.81
C PRO A 80 11.43 -11.83 23.83
N SER A 81 10.86 -11.64 25.03
CA SER A 81 9.89 -10.58 25.29
C SER A 81 10.48 -9.22 24.89
N GLY A 82 9.73 -8.42 24.14
CA GLY A 82 10.19 -7.15 23.55
C GLY A 82 10.80 -7.26 22.15
N VAL A 83 11.08 -8.48 21.65
CA VAL A 83 11.48 -8.73 20.24
C VAL A 83 10.37 -9.43 19.45
N ARG A 84 9.78 -10.48 20.02
CA ARG A 84 8.81 -11.36 19.36
C ARG A 84 7.60 -10.67 18.73
N GLY A 85 7.20 -9.50 19.23
CA GLY A 85 5.93 -8.87 18.85
C GLY A 85 4.76 -9.37 19.70
N ALA A 86 3.59 -8.79 19.47
CA ALA A 86 2.36 -9.09 20.22
C ALA A 86 1.50 -10.20 19.58
N PHE A 87 1.88 -10.66 18.39
CA PHE A 87 1.11 -11.56 17.55
C PHE A 87 1.80 -12.92 17.43
N SER A 88 0.99 -13.94 17.18
CA SER A 88 1.42 -15.33 17.05
C SER A 88 1.65 -15.70 15.59
N PRO A 89 2.56 -16.65 15.31
CA PRO A 89 2.63 -17.27 14.00
C PRO A 89 1.39 -18.15 13.75
N ILE A 90 1.03 -18.27 12.48
CA ILE A 90 0.06 -19.23 11.95
C ILE A 90 0.70 -20.02 10.83
N GLN A 91 0.40 -21.32 10.79
CA GLN A 91 0.79 -22.22 9.72
C GLN A 91 0.14 -21.77 8.41
N THR A 92 0.92 -21.65 7.34
CA THR A 92 0.37 -21.41 5.99
C THR A 92 -0.06 -22.74 5.38
N ASN A 93 -0.64 -22.68 4.17
CA ASN A 93 -0.96 -23.90 3.42
C ASN A 93 0.28 -24.65 2.90
N ILE A 94 1.49 -24.11 3.09
CA ILE A 94 2.77 -24.77 2.83
C ILE A 94 3.36 -25.31 4.13
N PRO A 95 3.63 -26.64 4.25
CA PRO A 95 4.16 -27.25 5.47
C PRO A 95 5.41 -26.55 6.01
N GLY A 96 5.43 -26.25 7.32
CA GLY A 96 6.59 -25.65 7.99
C GLY A 96 6.79 -24.16 7.73
N VAL A 97 6.03 -23.56 6.80
CA VAL A 97 6.01 -22.11 6.58
C VAL A 97 4.97 -21.47 7.49
N ASN A 98 5.40 -20.45 8.23
CA ASN A 98 4.54 -19.68 9.11
C ASN A 98 4.57 -18.20 8.74
N PHE A 99 3.39 -17.56 8.76
CA PHE A 99 3.21 -16.11 8.70
C PHE A 99 2.57 -15.59 9.99
N CYS A 100 2.50 -14.28 10.17
CA CYS A 100 1.80 -13.68 11.31
C CYS A 100 0.28 -13.96 11.26
N GLU A 101 -0.37 -14.12 12.43
CA GLU A 101 -1.83 -14.27 12.54
C GLU A 101 -2.64 -13.10 11.96
N LEU A 102 -1.99 -11.97 11.68
CA LEU A 102 -2.57 -10.83 10.99
C LEU A 102 -2.66 -10.99 9.46
N LEU A 103 -2.14 -12.07 8.90
CA LEU A 103 -2.18 -12.37 7.47
C LEU A 103 -2.87 -13.72 7.15
N PRO A 104 -4.09 -13.99 7.66
CA PRO A 104 -4.72 -15.29 7.55
C PRO A 104 -5.17 -15.64 6.12
N ARG A 105 -5.51 -14.65 5.26
CA ARG A 105 -5.82 -14.92 3.85
C ARG A 105 -4.55 -15.16 3.05
N THR A 106 -3.51 -14.39 3.32
CA THR A 106 -2.21 -14.55 2.66
C THR A 106 -1.60 -15.90 3.00
N ALA A 107 -1.75 -16.37 4.25
CA ALA A 107 -1.33 -17.71 4.66
C ALA A 107 -2.07 -18.84 3.92
N ARG A 108 -3.31 -18.60 3.46
CA ARG A 108 -4.11 -19.58 2.69
C ARG A 108 -3.70 -19.67 1.23
N ILE A 109 -3.02 -18.66 0.70
CA ILE A 109 -2.54 -18.62 -0.69
C ILE A 109 -1.01 -18.65 -0.78
N ALA A 110 -0.31 -19.04 0.29
CA ALA A 110 1.15 -19.01 0.33
C ALA A 110 1.78 -19.94 -0.74
N ASP A 111 1.02 -20.93 -1.20
CA ASP A 111 1.35 -21.79 -2.32
C ASP A 111 1.34 -21.15 -3.70
N LYS A 112 0.88 -19.89 -3.80
CA LYS A 112 0.95 -19.04 -5.00
C LYS A 112 2.07 -18.01 -4.92
N LEU A 113 2.74 -17.93 -3.77
CA LEU A 113 3.71 -16.91 -3.45
C LEU A 113 5.12 -17.50 -3.36
N ALA A 114 6.11 -16.67 -3.68
CA ALA A 114 7.48 -16.83 -3.22
C ALA A 114 7.79 -15.68 -2.25
N VAL A 115 8.22 -16.00 -1.04
CA VAL A 115 8.56 -15.00 -0.01
C VAL A 115 10.05 -14.99 0.23
N VAL A 116 10.69 -13.84 0.08
CA VAL A 116 12.11 -13.65 0.40
C VAL A 116 12.23 -13.04 1.78
N ARG A 117 13.11 -13.60 2.65
CA ARG A 117 13.30 -13.16 4.04
C ARG A 117 14.70 -12.58 4.33
N SER A 118 15.48 -12.30 3.30
CA SER A 118 16.91 -12.00 3.38
C SER A 118 17.33 -10.75 2.58
N MET A 119 16.37 -9.91 2.18
CA MET A 119 16.65 -8.67 1.44
C MET A 119 17.35 -7.66 2.34
N VAL A 120 18.35 -6.95 1.81
CA VAL A 120 19.14 -5.96 2.56
C VAL A 120 19.46 -4.73 1.73
N THR A 121 19.41 -3.56 2.37
CA THR A 121 19.94 -2.30 1.82
C THR A 121 21.13 -1.80 2.63
N ASN A 122 21.26 -2.26 3.88
CA ASN A 122 22.18 -1.73 4.90
C ASN A 122 22.04 -0.21 5.09
N ASN A 123 20.84 0.33 4.86
CA ASN A 123 20.54 1.74 5.05
C ASN A 123 19.18 1.90 5.75
N ASN A 124 19.16 2.71 6.80
CA ASN A 124 17.97 2.95 7.63
C ASN A 124 17.21 4.22 7.22
N ILE A 125 17.56 4.88 6.12
CA ILE A 125 16.94 6.13 5.69
C ILE A 125 15.97 5.84 4.56
N HIS A 126 14.68 6.18 4.74
CA HIS A 126 13.63 5.96 3.75
C HIS A 126 14.00 6.38 2.35
N SER A 127 14.57 7.58 2.21
CA SER A 127 14.89 8.13 0.90
C SER A 127 16.03 7.39 0.21
N ILE A 128 17.05 6.94 0.95
CA ILE A 128 18.20 6.24 0.36
C ILE A 128 17.86 4.77 0.09
N SER A 129 17.25 4.11 1.07
CA SER A 129 16.83 2.72 0.93
C SER A 129 15.78 2.57 -0.16
N GLY A 130 14.78 3.46 -0.20
CA GLY A 130 13.77 3.49 -1.26
C GLY A 130 14.38 3.75 -2.64
N TYR A 131 15.33 4.67 -2.76
CA TYR A 131 16.06 4.89 -4.01
C TYR A 131 16.76 3.61 -4.49
N GLU A 132 17.44 2.88 -3.60
CA GLU A 132 18.12 1.63 -3.95
C GLU A 132 17.13 0.57 -4.43
N VAL A 133 15.99 0.41 -3.76
CA VAL A 133 14.94 -0.54 -4.18
C VAL A 133 14.31 -0.15 -5.53
N LEU A 134 14.12 1.14 -5.80
CA LEU A 134 13.48 1.62 -7.02
C LEU A 134 14.42 1.69 -8.23
N THR A 135 15.73 1.78 -8.01
CA THR A 135 16.70 1.95 -9.10
C THR A 135 17.58 0.71 -9.29
N GLY A 136 17.74 -0.12 -8.26
CA GLY A 136 18.76 -1.16 -8.19
C GLY A 136 20.17 -0.61 -7.86
N TYR A 137 20.32 0.70 -7.64
CA TYR A 137 21.60 1.37 -7.43
C TYR A 137 21.62 2.13 -6.11
N LYS A 138 22.76 2.07 -5.41
CA LYS A 138 22.96 2.86 -4.19
C LYS A 138 23.04 4.34 -4.50
N TYR A 139 22.29 5.13 -3.75
CA TYR A 139 22.36 6.59 -3.83
C TYR A 139 23.74 7.09 -3.38
N GLN A 140 24.31 8.02 -4.14
CA GLN A 140 25.61 8.64 -3.83
C GLN A 140 25.38 10.00 -3.17
N GLY A 141 25.22 10.00 -1.84
CA GLY A 141 25.04 11.24 -1.06
C GLY A 141 24.51 10.99 0.34
N ALA A 142 24.50 12.06 1.16
CA ALA A 142 24.09 11.96 2.57
C ALA A 142 22.58 11.70 2.76
N ASN A 143 21.74 12.18 1.83
CA ASN A 143 20.31 11.88 1.80
C ASN A 143 19.75 12.08 0.38
N ALA A 144 18.70 11.33 0.05
CA ALA A 144 18.05 11.35 -1.27
C ALA A 144 16.66 12.00 -1.23
N ARG A 145 16.51 13.11 -0.49
CA ARG A 145 15.20 13.68 -0.09
C ARG A 145 14.47 14.47 -1.18
N ARG A 146 15.08 14.66 -2.35
CA ARG A 146 14.55 15.41 -3.49
C ARG A 146 14.88 14.67 -4.78
N ILE A 147 13.94 14.67 -5.72
CA ILE A 147 14.18 14.22 -7.10
C ILE A 147 15.19 15.15 -7.77
N SER A 148 16.12 14.58 -8.49
CA SER A 148 17.14 15.28 -9.28
C SER A 148 17.18 14.73 -10.72
N PRO A 149 17.44 15.58 -11.74
CA PRO A 149 17.71 15.11 -13.10
C PRO A 149 18.97 14.24 -13.22
N GLU A 150 19.84 14.22 -12.21
CA GLU A 150 21.05 13.42 -12.17
C GLU A 150 20.84 12.05 -11.50
N ASP A 151 19.63 11.80 -10.97
CA ASP A 151 19.26 10.52 -10.37
C ASP A 151 19.42 9.36 -11.37
N TRP A 152 19.72 8.18 -10.84
CA TRP A 152 19.62 6.94 -11.60
C TRP A 152 18.16 6.70 -11.99
N PRO A 153 17.89 6.24 -13.22
CA PRO A 153 16.53 5.98 -13.66
C PRO A 153 15.85 4.93 -12.78
N TRP A 154 14.61 5.18 -12.43
CA TRP A 154 13.72 4.15 -11.91
C TRP A 154 13.68 2.96 -12.87
N PHE A 155 13.70 1.72 -12.35
CA PHE A 155 13.76 0.53 -13.21
C PHE A 155 12.61 0.49 -14.23
N GLY A 156 11.42 1.00 -13.88
CA GLY A 156 10.29 1.08 -14.80
C GLY A 156 10.48 2.10 -15.94
N SER A 157 11.31 3.12 -15.78
CA SER A 157 11.71 4.01 -16.87
C SER A 157 12.59 3.29 -17.89
N LEU A 158 13.48 2.40 -17.42
CA LEU A 158 14.26 1.51 -18.29
C LEU A 158 13.34 0.51 -19.01
N VAL A 159 12.32 -0.03 -18.34
CA VAL A 159 11.29 -0.86 -18.99
C VAL A 159 10.55 -0.07 -20.07
N LYS A 160 10.17 1.19 -19.80
CA LYS A 160 9.54 2.08 -20.80
C LYS A 160 10.41 2.28 -22.04
N GLN A 161 11.72 2.43 -21.84
CA GLN A 161 12.69 2.62 -22.91
C GLN A 161 12.96 1.34 -23.71
N LEU A 162 13.18 0.21 -23.04
CA LEU A 162 13.74 -0.99 -23.64
C LEU A 162 12.68 -2.00 -24.08
N LYS A 163 11.52 -1.97 -23.42
CA LYS A 163 10.44 -2.91 -23.70
C LYS A 163 9.06 -2.25 -23.57
N PRO A 164 8.74 -1.30 -24.48
CA PRO A 164 7.43 -0.64 -24.50
C PRO A 164 6.28 -1.65 -24.57
N SER A 165 5.11 -1.24 -24.11
CA SER A 165 3.89 -2.02 -24.30
C SER A 165 3.55 -2.06 -25.79
N GLU A 166 3.22 -3.24 -26.29
CA GLU A 166 2.77 -3.44 -27.67
C GLU A 166 1.32 -2.99 -27.88
N LYS A 167 0.50 -3.04 -26.81
CA LYS A 167 -0.93 -2.72 -26.84
C LYS A 167 -1.20 -1.25 -26.50
N LEU A 168 -0.41 -0.68 -25.59
CA LEU A 168 -0.53 0.69 -25.09
C LEU A 168 0.85 1.34 -24.95
N PRO A 169 1.62 1.55 -26.04
CA PRO A 169 2.94 2.19 -25.95
C PRO A 169 2.97 3.51 -25.14
N PRO A 170 1.96 4.42 -25.27
CA PRO A 170 1.89 5.65 -24.47
C PRO A 170 1.91 5.40 -22.96
N LEU A 171 1.22 4.35 -22.50
CA LEU A 171 1.03 3.99 -21.09
C LEU A 171 1.79 2.72 -20.74
N THR A 172 3.02 2.58 -21.24
CA THR A 172 3.84 1.41 -20.94
C THR A 172 4.03 1.25 -19.43
N THR A 173 4.36 2.33 -18.72
CA THR A 173 4.54 2.31 -17.27
C THR A 173 3.65 3.36 -16.61
N VAL A 174 2.82 2.91 -15.67
CA VAL A 174 1.86 3.74 -14.95
C VAL A 174 2.20 3.75 -13.46
N TRP A 175 2.11 4.93 -12.84
CA TRP A 175 2.34 5.12 -11.42
C TRP A 175 1.07 5.62 -10.73
N LEU A 176 0.57 4.85 -9.77
CA LEU A 176 -0.69 5.09 -9.09
C LEU A 176 -0.51 5.37 -7.58
N PRO A 177 -1.30 6.28 -7.00
CA PRO A 177 -1.95 7.41 -7.68
C PRO A 177 -1.00 8.61 -7.84
N GLN A 178 -0.03 8.74 -6.94
CA GLN A 178 0.87 9.87 -6.88
C GLN A 178 2.28 9.42 -6.54
N VAL A 179 3.25 10.31 -6.76
CA VAL A 179 4.63 10.11 -6.29
C VAL A 179 4.68 9.85 -4.79
N ILE A 180 5.64 9.04 -4.39
CA ILE A 180 6.00 8.81 -2.99
C ILE A 180 6.34 10.16 -2.36
N ARG A 181 5.75 10.42 -1.19
CA ARG A 181 6.09 11.55 -0.32
C ARG A 181 6.33 11.05 1.10
N LEU A 182 7.48 11.38 1.68
CA LEU A 182 7.81 11.06 3.08
C LEU A 182 7.12 12.02 4.05
N ASN A 183 6.94 13.27 3.65
CA ASN A 183 6.03 14.20 4.32
C ASN A 183 5.59 15.27 3.32
N GLU A 184 4.92 16.31 3.79
CA GLU A 184 4.41 17.39 2.94
C GLU A 184 5.51 18.04 2.07
N ASN A 185 6.76 18.03 2.54
CA ASN A 185 7.89 18.75 1.95
C ASN A 185 8.98 17.85 1.36
N VAL A 186 8.81 16.52 1.37
CA VAL A 186 9.86 15.57 1.00
C VAL A 186 9.35 14.58 -0.03
N THR A 187 9.88 14.71 -1.24
CA THR A 187 9.65 13.82 -2.39
C THR A 187 10.98 13.12 -2.69
N PRO A 188 11.18 11.87 -2.21
CA PRO A 188 12.46 11.19 -2.34
C PRO A 188 12.83 10.94 -3.80
N ALA A 189 14.13 10.86 -4.08
CA ALA A 189 14.70 10.54 -5.39
C ALA A 189 14.32 9.13 -5.89
N GLY A 190 14.66 8.83 -7.15
CA GLY A 190 14.56 7.48 -7.72
C GLY A 190 13.17 7.09 -8.24
N GLN A 191 12.30 8.07 -8.46
CA GLN A 191 10.91 7.90 -8.92
C GLN A 191 10.68 8.37 -10.36
N THR A 192 11.74 8.77 -11.05
CA THR A 192 11.73 9.36 -12.40
C THR A 192 12.74 8.64 -13.28
N ALA A 193 12.76 9.00 -14.56
CA ALA A 193 13.80 8.61 -15.50
C ALA A 193 15.17 9.24 -15.21
N GLY A 194 15.27 10.18 -14.26
CA GLY A 194 16.51 10.85 -13.91
C GLY A 194 17.22 11.39 -15.14
N PHE A 195 18.49 11.02 -15.32
CA PHE A 195 19.31 11.52 -16.43
C PHE A 195 18.87 11.03 -17.81
N LEU A 196 17.98 10.04 -17.92
CA LEU A 196 17.42 9.61 -19.21
C LEU A 196 16.40 10.62 -19.78
N GLY A 197 15.91 11.52 -18.95
CA GLY A 197 15.00 12.59 -19.34
C GLY A 197 13.52 12.20 -19.30
N ARG A 198 12.67 13.23 -19.21
CA ARG A 198 11.24 13.12 -18.88
C ARG A 198 10.41 12.25 -19.83
N ARG A 199 10.86 12.01 -21.07
CA ARG A 199 10.14 11.13 -22.01
C ARG A 199 9.97 9.69 -21.51
N TRP A 200 10.85 9.28 -20.61
CA TRP A 200 10.82 7.95 -20.01
C TRP A 200 10.23 7.94 -18.60
N ASP A 201 9.70 9.07 -18.12
CA ASP A 201 8.98 9.08 -16.85
C ASP A 201 7.73 8.18 -16.93
N PRO A 202 7.34 7.56 -15.82
CA PRO A 202 6.05 6.89 -15.72
C PRO A 202 4.90 7.88 -15.93
N ASP A 203 3.83 7.40 -16.52
CA ASP A 203 2.57 8.14 -16.62
C ASP A 203 1.87 8.13 -15.26
N ARG A 204 1.48 9.31 -14.76
CA ARG A 204 0.99 9.48 -13.38
C ARG A 204 -0.44 9.96 -13.38
N PHE A 205 -1.29 9.33 -12.58
CA PHE A 205 -2.70 9.67 -12.49
C PHE A 205 -3.11 9.80 -11.03
N ASN A 206 -3.32 11.04 -10.58
CA ASN A 206 -3.82 11.29 -9.22
C ASN A 206 -5.30 10.93 -9.15
N VAL A 207 -5.59 9.68 -8.80
CA VAL A 207 -6.95 9.12 -8.77
C VAL A 207 -7.26 8.52 -7.40
N ASN A 208 -8.49 8.72 -6.96
CA ASN A 208 -9.06 8.03 -5.81
C ASN A 208 -10.28 7.21 -6.29
N PRO A 209 -10.18 5.89 -6.49
CA PRO A 209 -11.29 5.12 -7.05
C PRO A 209 -12.49 4.98 -6.09
N MET A 210 -12.35 5.40 -4.83
CA MET A 210 -13.46 5.52 -3.87
C MET A 210 -14.25 6.82 -4.03
N GLU A 211 -13.64 7.84 -4.63
CA GLU A 211 -14.22 9.13 -4.94
C GLU A 211 -14.01 9.41 -6.43
N PRO A 212 -14.70 8.67 -7.30
CA PRO A 212 -14.65 8.97 -8.73
C PRO A 212 -15.29 10.36 -8.90
N GLY A 213 -14.48 11.40 -8.99
CA GLY A 213 -14.94 12.72 -9.42
C GLY A 213 -15.47 12.67 -10.86
N ASP A 214 -15.55 13.80 -11.54
CA ASP A 214 -16.10 13.86 -12.92
C ASP A 214 -15.26 13.13 -14.00
N GLY A 215 -14.18 12.45 -13.62
CA GLY A 215 -13.38 11.54 -14.45
C GLY A 215 -11.90 11.50 -14.06
N VAL A 216 -11.07 10.85 -14.88
CA VAL A 216 -9.61 10.79 -14.66
C VAL A 216 -8.97 12.10 -15.11
N PRO A 217 -8.22 12.82 -14.25
CA PRO A 217 -7.51 14.04 -14.64
C PRO A 217 -6.62 13.79 -15.86
N GLY A 218 -6.81 14.59 -16.91
CA GLY A 218 -6.04 14.50 -18.17
C GLY A 218 -6.62 13.58 -19.25
N LEU A 219 -7.70 12.83 -18.98
CA LEU A 219 -8.34 11.92 -19.96
C LEU A 219 -9.77 12.35 -20.37
N GLN A 220 -10.16 13.58 -20.05
CA GLN A 220 -11.48 14.12 -20.41
C GLN A 220 -11.40 14.93 -21.71
N LEU A 221 -12.37 14.73 -22.60
CA LEU A 221 -12.61 15.57 -23.75
C LEU A 221 -13.74 16.54 -23.39
N GLU A 222 -13.41 17.78 -23.05
CA GLU A 222 -14.43 18.83 -22.94
C GLU A 222 -14.92 19.19 -24.36
N ASP A 223 -16.21 19.01 -24.61
CA ASP A 223 -17.00 19.53 -25.75
C ASP A 223 -16.54 19.25 -27.20
N VAL A 224 -15.62 18.31 -27.42
CA VAL A 224 -15.19 17.91 -28.76
C VAL A 224 -15.60 16.46 -29.05
N PRO A 225 -16.59 16.21 -29.93
CA PRO A 225 -16.92 14.87 -30.39
C PRO A 225 -15.68 14.15 -30.93
N THR A 226 -15.49 12.87 -30.61
CA THR A 226 -14.29 12.07 -30.99
C THR A 226 -13.98 12.15 -32.49
N LEU A 227 -15.02 12.21 -33.33
CA LEU A 227 -14.88 12.38 -34.79
C LEU A 227 -14.24 13.73 -35.17
N ARG A 228 -14.61 14.80 -34.46
CA ARG A 228 -14.05 16.14 -34.65
C ARG A 228 -12.60 16.23 -34.18
N LEU A 229 -12.26 15.50 -33.10
CA LEU A 229 -10.88 15.37 -32.64
C LEU A 229 -10.02 14.63 -33.67
N LYS A 230 -10.47 13.47 -34.16
CA LYS A 230 -9.80 12.71 -35.23
C LYS A 230 -9.53 13.56 -36.47
N ASN A 231 -10.52 14.34 -36.91
CA ASN A 231 -10.36 15.23 -38.07
C ASN A 231 -9.31 16.34 -37.82
N ARG A 232 -9.22 16.87 -36.59
CA ARG A 232 -8.21 17.88 -36.22
C ARG A 232 -6.80 17.29 -36.19
N VAL A 233 -6.63 16.08 -35.67
CA VAL A 233 -5.36 15.35 -35.70
C VAL A 233 -4.92 15.11 -37.14
N GLY A 234 -5.82 14.58 -37.99
CA GLY A 234 -5.51 14.35 -39.40
C GLY A 234 -5.15 15.62 -40.17
N LEU A 235 -5.69 16.78 -39.78
CA LEU A 235 -5.31 18.07 -40.35
C LEU A 235 -3.93 18.53 -39.85
N LEU A 236 -3.64 18.37 -38.56
CA LEU A 236 -2.34 18.69 -37.96
C LEU A 236 -1.22 17.86 -38.61
N GLU A 237 -1.43 16.56 -38.82
CA GLU A 237 -0.47 15.69 -39.52
C GLU A 237 -0.20 16.14 -40.96
N GLN A 238 -1.22 16.65 -41.66
CA GLN A 238 -1.05 17.19 -43.01
C GLN A 238 -0.20 18.47 -43.00
N VAL A 239 -0.44 19.35 -42.03
CA VAL A 239 0.32 20.59 -41.84
C VAL A 239 1.77 20.29 -41.43
N ASP A 240 1.99 19.37 -40.48
CA ASP A 240 3.31 18.98 -40.01
C ASP A 240 4.14 18.30 -41.11
N ARG A 241 3.51 17.44 -41.93
CA ARG A 241 4.18 16.87 -43.13
C ARG A 241 4.64 17.98 -44.08
N HIS A 242 3.79 18.98 -44.30
CA HIS A 242 4.11 20.10 -45.19
C HIS A 242 5.28 20.96 -44.66
N PHE A 243 5.37 21.20 -43.35
CA PHE A 243 6.49 21.95 -42.77
C PHE A 243 7.77 21.13 -42.63
N ALA A 244 7.67 19.82 -42.41
CA ALA A 244 8.82 18.91 -42.38
C ALA A 244 9.54 18.82 -43.73
N GLU A 245 8.82 18.99 -44.85
CA GLU A 245 9.38 19.08 -46.19
C GLU A 245 10.12 20.41 -46.45
N ILE A 246 9.79 21.47 -45.70
CA ILE A 246 10.30 22.84 -45.91
C ILE A 246 11.48 23.19 -44.98
N GLY A 247 11.62 22.54 -43.82
CA GLY A 247 12.60 22.92 -42.78
C GLY A 247 13.74 21.91 -42.55
N ARG A 248 14.86 22.00 -43.28
CA ARG A 248 16.14 21.39 -42.86
C ARG A 248 16.84 22.31 -41.86
N GLY A 249 16.58 22.11 -40.56
CA GLY A 249 17.45 22.61 -39.49
C GLY A 249 16.76 23.43 -38.41
N ARG A 250 16.06 22.75 -37.47
CA ARG A 250 15.93 23.09 -36.04
C ARG A 250 15.07 22.02 -35.35
N GLU A 251 15.47 21.68 -34.12
CA GLU A 251 15.00 20.61 -33.20
C GLU A 251 13.87 19.64 -33.61
N PRO A 252 14.08 18.31 -33.48
CA PRO A 252 13.01 17.34 -33.72
C PRO A 252 12.02 17.25 -32.55
N LYS A 253 10.73 17.49 -32.86
CA LYS A 253 9.56 16.67 -32.47
C LYS A 253 9.34 16.33 -30.98
N LEU A 254 9.66 17.20 -30.03
CA LEU A 254 9.21 17.01 -28.64
C LEU A 254 7.68 17.06 -28.52
N PHE A 255 6.99 17.95 -29.23
CA PHE A 255 5.53 18.11 -29.11
C PHE A 255 4.68 17.06 -29.84
N GLY A 256 5.09 16.61 -31.04
CA GLY A 256 4.27 15.69 -31.86
C GLY A 256 4.07 14.32 -31.21
N THR A 257 5.11 13.75 -30.59
CA THR A 257 5.01 12.41 -29.96
C THR A 257 4.07 12.41 -28.75
N TYR A 258 4.11 13.44 -27.90
CA TYR A 258 3.17 13.54 -26.76
C TYR A 258 1.73 13.82 -27.22
N GLN A 259 1.55 14.57 -28.32
CA GLN A 259 0.24 14.80 -28.90
C GLN A 259 -0.37 13.51 -29.44
N ASP A 260 0.35 12.76 -30.26
CA ASP A 260 -0.11 11.48 -30.82
C ASP A 260 -0.46 10.48 -29.70
N GLN A 261 0.38 10.40 -28.67
CA GLN A 261 0.16 9.57 -27.49
C GLN A 261 -1.08 9.98 -26.69
N ALA A 262 -1.29 11.28 -26.48
CA ALA A 262 -2.48 11.79 -25.80
C ALA A 262 -3.75 11.53 -26.62
N PHE A 263 -3.70 11.69 -27.95
CA PHE A 263 -4.81 11.38 -28.84
C PHE A 263 -5.17 9.90 -28.83
N ASP A 264 -4.18 9.00 -28.87
CA ASP A 264 -4.43 7.55 -28.79
C ASP A 264 -5.11 7.16 -27.48
N ILE A 265 -4.75 7.78 -26.36
CA ILE A 265 -5.41 7.53 -25.07
C ILE A 265 -6.84 8.08 -25.06
N LEU A 266 -7.05 9.29 -25.58
CA LEU A 266 -8.37 9.94 -25.62
C LEU A 266 -9.34 9.27 -26.60
N ILE A 267 -8.81 8.67 -27.67
CA ILE A 267 -9.59 7.96 -28.70
C ILE A 267 -9.87 6.51 -28.29
N ASN A 268 -8.93 5.83 -27.61
CA ASN A 268 -9.12 4.46 -27.15
C ASN A 268 -9.87 4.42 -25.81
N GLY A 269 -11.20 4.25 -25.87
CA GLY A 269 -12.07 4.10 -24.70
C GLY A 269 -11.63 2.98 -23.72
N ARG A 270 -10.80 2.04 -24.17
CA ARG A 270 -10.19 0.98 -23.35
C ARG A 270 -9.40 1.52 -22.15
N VAL A 271 -8.64 2.60 -22.32
CA VAL A 271 -7.86 3.19 -21.22
C VAL A 271 -8.79 3.82 -20.19
N ARG A 272 -9.74 4.64 -20.64
CA ARG A 272 -10.74 5.26 -19.76
C ARG A 272 -11.51 4.22 -18.95
N SER A 273 -11.94 3.13 -19.59
CA SER A 273 -12.62 2.02 -18.90
C SER A 273 -11.71 1.33 -17.88
N ALA A 274 -10.40 1.24 -18.12
CA ALA A 274 -9.47 0.61 -17.17
C ALA A 274 -9.36 1.39 -15.85
N PHE A 275 -9.46 2.73 -15.90
CA PHE A 275 -9.51 3.57 -14.70
C PHE A 275 -10.88 3.61 -14.02
N ASP A 276 -11.95 3.22 -14.72
CA ASP A 276 -13.28 3.14 -14.14
C ASP A 276 -13.50 1.80 -13.43
N VAL A 277 -13.25 1.77 -12.13
CA VAL A 277 -13.52 0.60 -11.28
C VAL A 277 -15.02 0.41 -10.98
N SER A 278 -15.86 1.42 -11.24
CA SER A 278 -17.31 1.31 -10.97
C SER A 278 -18.01 0.35 -11.93
N GLY A 279 -17.40 0.09 -13.09
CA GLY A 279 -17.85 -0.93 -14.03
C GLY A 279 -17.63 -2.38 -13.58
N GLU A 280 -16.96 -2.62 -12.44
CA GLU A 280 -16.80 -3.96 -11.85
C GLU A 280 -17.96 -4.31 -10.92
N PRO A 281 -18.36 -5.60 -10.82
CA PRO A 281 -19.39 -6.03 -9.89
C PRO A 281 -19.08 -5.60 -8.46
N GLU A 282 -20.10 -5.16 -7.72
CA GLU A 282 -19.92 -4.72 -6.32
C GLU A 282 -19.33 -5.83 -5.44
N THR A 283 -19.68 -7.08 -5.70
CA THR A 283 -19.12 -8.25 -5.01
C THR A 283 -17.61 -8.35 -5.16
N LEU A 284 -17.09 -8.11 -6.37
CA LEU A 284 -15.65 -8.09 -6.64
C LEU A 284 -14.97 -6.89 -5.97
N ARG A 285 -15.57 -5.70 -6.07
CA ARG A 285 -15.05 -4.50 -5.40
C ARG A 285 -14.95 -4.71 -3.88
N ARG A 286 -15.96 -5.32 -3.27
CA ARG A 286 -15.98 -5.69 -1.85
C ARG A 286 -14.95 -6.78 -1.51
N ARG A 287 -14.68 -7.73 -2.42
CA ARG A 287 -13.61 -8.74 -2.24
C ARG A 287 -12.23 -8.11 -2.13
N TYR A 288 -11.95 -7.08 -2.93
CA TYR A 288 -10.71 -6.29 -2.81
C TYR A 288 -10.67 -5.46 -1.52
N GLY A 289 -11.83 -5.01 -1.03
CA GLY A 289 -11.97 -4.13 0.12
C GLY A 289 -12.27 -2.70 -0.29
N MET A 290 -13.12 -2.01 0.48
CA MET A 290 -13.65 -0.68 0.13
C MET A 290 -12.77 0.45 0.68
N SER A 291 -11.46 0.35 0.47
CA SER A 291 -10.51 1.43 0.75
C SER A 291 -9.85 1.93 -0.53
N ASN A 292 -9.37 3.18 -0.55
CA ASN A 292 -8.70 3.77 -1.72
C ASN A 292 -7.58 2.84 -2.24
N TRP A 293 -6.67 2.42 -1.37
CA TRP A 293 -5.57 1.52 -1.74
C TRP A 293 -6.05 0.18 -2.32
N ASN A 294 -7.08 -0.43 -1.72
CA ASN A 294 -7.61 -1.69 -2.21
C ASN A 294 -8.24 -1.55 -3.60
N GLN A 295 -8.95 -0.46 -3.86
CA GLN A 295 -9.52 -0.20 -5.18
C GLN A 295 -8.45 0.21 -6.21
N LEU A 296 -7.31 0.77 -5.78
CA LEU A 296 -6.14 0.97 -6.66
C LEU A 296 -5.50 -0.35 -7.09
N LEU A 297 -5.54 -1.40 -6.26
CA LEU A 297 -5.13 -2.75 -6.67
C LEU A 297 -6.11 -3.36 -7.70
N LEU A 298 -7.42 -3.09 -7.57
CA LEU A 298 -8.39 -3.49 -8.59
C LEU A 298 -8.13 -2.75 -9.91
N MET A 299 -7.87 -1.44 -9.83
CA MET A 299 -7.51 -0.63 -10.99
C MET A 299 -6.21 -1.12 -11.65
N SER A 300 -5.18 -1.51 -10.88
CA SER A 300 -3.93 -2.01 -11.47
C SER A 300 -4.13 -3.31 -12.25
N ARG A 301 -5.00 -4.22 -11.78
CA ARG A 301 -5.40 -5.39 -12.56
C ARG A 301 -6.05 -5.00 -13.87
N ARG A 302 -7.00 -4.06 -13.85
CA ARG A 302 -7.68 -3.56 -15.07
C ARG A 302 -6.71 -2.91 -16.06
N LEU A 303 -5.72 -2.15 -15.57
CA LEU A 303 -4.69 -1.53 -16.41
C LEU A 303 -3.79 -2.58 -17.08
N VAL A 304 -3.38 -3.62 -16.35
CA VAL A 304 -2.63 -4.73 -16.93
C VAL A 304 -3.44 -5.48 -17.99
N GLU A 305 -4.72 -5.77 -17.70
CA GLU A 305 -5.65 -6.38 -18.65
C GLU A 305 -5.89 -5.50 -19.90
N ALA A 306 -5.82 -4.17 -19.73
CA ALA A 306 -5.87 -3.22 -20.84
C ALA A 306 -4.60 -3.20 -21.69
N GLY A 307 -3.45 -3.64 -21.14
CA GLY A 307 -2.18 -3.75 -21.85
C GLY A 307 -1.06 -2.90 -21.26
N VAL A 308 -1.21 -2.31 -20.07
CA VAL A 308 -0.11 -1.63 -19.39
C VAL A 308 0.95 -2.66 -19.00
N ARG A 309 2.22 -2.38 -19.32
CA ARG A 309 3.34 -3.30 -19.08
C ARG A 309 3.80 -3.28 -17.63
N LEU A 310 3.75 -2.13 -16.96
CA LEU A 310 4.13 -2.04 -15.55
C LEU A 310 3.23 -1.04 -14.83
N VAL A 311 2.60 -1.47 -13.75
CA VAL A 311 1.83 -0.60 -12.85
C VAL A 311 2.50 -0.57 -11.49
N HIS A 312 3.00 0.60 -11.09
CA HIS A 312 3.49 0.85 -9.74
C HIS A 312 2.32 1.33 -8.87
N VAL A 313 2.01 0.63 -7.79
CA VAL A 313 0.90 0.95 -6.89
C VAL A 313 1.42 1.33 -5.52
N ASN A 314 1.39 2.62 -5.21
CA ASN A 314 1.79 3.13 -3.91
C ASN A 314 0.75 2.82 -2.83
N TRP A 315 1.25 2.50 -1.63
CA TRP A 315 0.46 2.71 -0.42
C TRP A 315 0.10 4.19 -0.29
N VAL A 316 -1.20 4.47 -0.14
CA VAL A 316 -1.69 5.85 -0.08
C VAL A 316 -1.76 6.35 1.35
N ARG A 317 -1.47 7.64 1.52
CA ARG A 317 -1.79 8.34 2.76
C ARG A 317 -3.30 8.49 2.87
N GLU A 318 -3.84 8.23 4.05
CA GLU A 318 -5.23 8.49 4.36
C GLU A 318 -5.44 9.93 4.83
N PRO A 319 -6.67 10.49 4.79
CA PRO A 319 -6.93 11.80 5.36
C PRO A 319 -6.43 11.89 6.83
N GLY A 320 -5.56 12.84 7.17
CA GLY A 320 -4.98 12.97 8.52
C GLY A 320 -3.67 12.23 8.78
N ASP A 321 -3.21 11.41 7.84
CA ASP A 321 -1.87 10.82 7.87
C ASP A 321 -0.79 11.91 7.78
N SER A 322 -1.04 13.03 7.09
CA SER A 322 -0.10 14.17 7.04
C SER A 322 0.15 14.82 8.41
N ALA A 323 -0.68 14.54 9.42
CA ALA A 323 -0.52 15.09 10.77
C ALA A 323 0.41 14.27 11.68
N VAL A 324 1.01 13.19 11.15
CA VAL A 324 2.01 12.34 11.82
C VAL A 324 3.20 12.17 10.87
N ASP A 325 4.42 12.28 11.39
CA ASP A 325 5.62 11.94 10.62
C ASP A 325 5.55 10.46 10.22
N ASN A 326 5.40 10.20 8.92
CA ASN A 326 5.34 8.87 8.28
C ASN A 326 4.32 7.87 8.91
N PRO A 327 3.04 7.93 8.54
CA PRO A 327 1.93 7.19 9.17
C PRO A 327 1.58 5.84 8.52
N MET A 328 2.27 5.47 7.43
CA MET A 328 1.96 4.29 6.60
C MET A 328 2.50 3.02 7.28
N TRP A 329 3.37 2.24 6.62
CA TRP A 329 4.06 1.13 7.29
C TRP A 329 5.17 1.58 8.26
N ASP A 330 5.32 2.90 8.46
CA ASP A 330 6.33 3.47 9.35
C ASP A 330 5.86 3.56 10.81
N THR A 331 5.89 2.41 11.47
CA THR A 331 5.28 2.18 12.78
C THR A 331 6.21 2.48 13.97
N HIS A 332 6.77 3.70 14.02
CA HIS A 332 7.60 4.16 15.17
C HIS A 332 6.87 4.22 16.52
N ALA A 333 5.54 4.17 16.53
CA ALA A 333 4.73 4.06 17.74
C ALA A 333 3.53 3.14 17.48
N GLN A 334 3.02 2.51 18.55
CA GLN A 334 1.80 1.69 18.50
C GLN A 334 1.78 0.66 17.34
N ASN A 335 2.90 -0.01 17.08
CA ASN A 335 3.05 -0.91 15.93
C ASN A 335 1.94 -1.96 15.87
N ALA A 336 1.67 -2.62 16.99
CA ALA A 336 0.63 -3.63 17.06
C ALA A 336 -0.76 -3.09 16.69
N ASP A 337 -1.17 -1.96 17.28
CA ASP A 337 -2.48 -1.37 17.03
C ASP A 337 -2.62 -0.99 15.55
N ARG A 338 -1.58 -0.35 14.98
CA ARG A 338 -1.58 0.11 13.58
C ARG A 338 -1.61 -1.05 12.57
N LEU A 339 -0.86 -2.11 12.83
CA LEU A 339 -0.84 -3.31 11.99
C LEU A 339 -2.19 -4.01 12.00
N GLU A 340 -2.75 -4.24 13.19
CA GLU A 340 -4.00 -4.95 13.39
C GLU A 340 -5.22 -4.19 12.85
N ASP A 341 -5.27 -2.86 13.02
CA ASP A 341 -6.46 -2.08 12.68
C ASP A 341 -6.49 -1.58 11.25
N VAL A 342 -5.33 -1.46 10.60
CA VAL A 342 -5.22 -0.71 9.35
C VAL A 342 -4.37 -1.39 8.30
N LEU A 343 -3.11 -1.68 8.62
CA LEU A 343 -2.14 -2.08 7.59
C LEU A 343 -2.38 -3.52 7.13
N CYS A 344 -2.36 -4.48 8.05
CA CYS A 344 -2.56 -5.89 7.72
C CYS A 344 -3.98 -6.17 7.20
N PRO A 345 -5.08 -5.61 7.76
CA PRO A 345 -6.41 -5.77 7.17
C PRO A 345 -6.53 -5.37 5.71
N LYS A 346 -6.00 -4.19 5.35
CA LYS A 346 -6.02 -3.73 3.96
C LYS A 346 -5.16 -4.62 3.08
N PHE A 347 -3.95 -4.92 3.52
CA PHE A 347 -3.00 -5.74 2.78
C PHE A 347 -3.52 -7.16 2.57
N ASP A 348 -3.85 -7.88 3.64
CA ASP A 348 -4.31 -9.27 3.60
C ASP A 348 -5.57 -9.44 2.74
N VAL A 349 -6.50 -8.49 2.77
CA VAL A 349 -7.72 -8.55 1.94
C VAL A 349 -7.43 -8.20 0.48
N GLY A 350 -6.78 -7.07 0.22
CA GLY A 350 -6.59 -6.56 -1.14
C GLY A 350 -5.52 -7.29 -1.94
N PHE A 351 -4.39 -7.62 -1.32
CA PHE A 351 -3.31 -8.36 -1.98
C PHE A 351 -3.78 -9.75 -2.39
N THR A 352 -4.49 -10.46 -1.51
CA THR A 352 -5.01 -11.80 -1.83
C THR A 352 -6.09 -11.76 -2.90
N ALA A 353 -6.97 -10.74 -2.87
CA ALA A 353 -7.96 -10.52 -3.92
C ALA A 353 -7.29 -10.30 -5.29
N LEU A 354 -6.20 -9.52 -5.33
CA LEU A 354 -5.44 -9.30 -6.56
C LEU A 354 -4.88 -10.61 -7.13
N ILE A 355 -4.24 -11.43 -6.30
CA ILE A 355 -3.67 -12.71 -6.75
C ILE A 355 -4.78 -13.66 -7.24
N GLU A 356 -5.87 -13.80 -6.49
CA GLU A 356 -7.00 -14.66 -6.85
C GLU A 356 -7.73 -14.19 -8.12
N ASP A 357 -7.93 -12.89 -8.30
CA ASP A 357 -8.57 -12.32 -9.51
C ASP A 357 -7.68 -12.49 -10.74
N LEU A 358 -6.36 -12.25 -10.62
CA LEU A 358 -5.41 -12.52 -11.70
C LEU A 358 -5.39 -14.01 -12.09
N GLU A 359 -5.40 -14.91 -11.11
CA GLU A 359 -5.44 -16.36 -11.38
C GLU A 359 -6.75 -16.77 -12.06
N THR A 360 -7.89 -16.31 -11.53
CA THR A 360 -9.22 -16.62 -12.08
C THR A 360 -9.35 -16.16 -13.54
N ARG A 361 -8.66 -15.07 -13.91
CA ARG A 361 -8.61 -14.54 -15.27
C ARG A 361 -7.53 -15.15 -16.16
N GLY A 362 -6.70 -16.05 -15.63
CA GLY A 362 -5.55 -16.61 -16.34
C GLY A 362 -4.42 -15.60 -16.59
N LEU A 363 -4.43 -14.45 -15.89
CA LEU A 363 -3.42 -13.39 -16.04
C LEU A 363 -2.21 -13.60 -15.11
N LEU A 364 -2.33 -14.38 -14.04
CA LEU A 364 -1.24 -14.57 -13.07
C LEU A 364 -0.01 -15.23 -13.70
N ASP A 365 -0.19 -16.13 -14.68
CA ASP A 365 0.91 -16.81 -15.38
C ASP A 365 1.75 -15.85 -16.24
N GLU A 366 1.21 -14.68 -16.60
CA GLU A 366 1.87 -13.67 -17.41
C GLU A 366 2.10 -12.32 -16.70
N THR A 367 1.59 -12.17 -15.48
CA THR A 367 1.74 -10.95 -14.67
C THR A 367 2.60 -11.23 -13.44
N LEU A 368 3.76 -10.57 -13.36
CA LEU A 368 4.57 -10.58 -12.15
C LEU A 368 3.97 -9.63 -11.12
N VAL A 369 3.64 -10.11 -9.93
CA VAL A 369 3.24 -9.27 -8.80
C VAL A 369 4.37 -9.23 -7.78
N VAL A 370 4.80 -8.03 -7.37
CA VAL A 370 5.82 -7.83 -6.33
C VAL A 370 5.23 -6.95 -5.23
N ALA A 371 5.29 -7.39 -3.97
CA ALA A 371 4.88 -6.60 -2.80
C ALA A 371 6.08 -6.37 -1.88
N ILE A 372 6.54 -5.13 -1.81
CA ILE A 372 7.81 -4.75 -1.18
C ILE A 372 7.77 -3.34 -0.60
N GLY A 373 8.57 -3.08 0.43
CA GLY A 373 8.86 -1.74 0.95
C GLY A 373 10.36 -1.40 0.85
N GLU A 374 10.75 -0.25 1.36
CA GLU A 374 12.11 0.25 1.28
C GLU A 374 13.11 -0.47 2.19
N PHE A 375 12.64 -1.04 3.32
CA PHE A 375 13.43 -1.77 4.31
C PHE A 375 12.51 -2.50 5.30
N GLY A 376 13.08 -3.05 6.38
CA GLY A 376 12.36 -3.69 7.47
C GLY A 376 12.36 -2.86 8.75
N ARG A 377 12.09 -3.52 9.88
CA ARG A 377 11.92 -2.85 11.17
C ARG A 377 12.82 -3.41 12.26
N THR A 378 13.15 -2.58 13.25
CA THR A 378 14.04 -3.00 14.33
C THR A 378 13.48 -4.23 15.04
N PRO A 379 14.33 -5.22 15.41
CA PRO A 379 13.93 -6.36 16.23
C PRO A 379 13.37 -5.94 17.58
N LYS A 380 13.92 -4.91 18.21
CA LYS A 380 13.50 -4.43 19.52
C LYS A 380 12.35 -3.44 19.38
N ILE A 381 11.30 -3.63 20.17
CA ILE A 381 10.20 -2.67 20.33
C ILE A 381 10.68 -1.49 21.17
N ASN A 382 10.44 -0.27 20.70
CA ASN A 382 10.83 0.97 21.35
C ASN A 382 9.86 1.37 22.50
N PRO A 383 10.19 2.36 23.35
CA PRO A 383 9.33 2.77 24.47
C PRO A 383 7.94 3.28 24.11
N LEU A 384 7.72 3.68 22.84
CA LEU A 384 6.41 4.08 22.32
C LEU A 384 5.58 2.90 21.79
N GLY A 385 6.08 1.67 21.96
CA GLY A 385 5.43 0.46 21.47
C GLY A 385 5.52 0.29 19.95
N GLY A 386 6.47 0.99 19.30
CA GLY A 386 6.74 0.89 17.87
C GLY A 386 8.03 0.15 17.54
N ARG A 387 8.38 0.11 16.25
CA ARG A 387 9.67 -0.38 15.74
C ARG A 387 10.29 0.67 14.82
N ASP A 388 11.59 0.88 14.91
CA ASP A 388 12.32 1.89 14.15
C ASP A 388 12.87 1.31 12.83
N HIS A 389 13.53 2.15 12.03
CA HIS A 389 14.03 1.79 10.70
C HIS A 389 15.14 0.74 10.74
N TRP A 390 15.09 -0.22 9.80
CA TRP A 390 16.05 -1.31 9.78
C TRP A 390 16.30 -1.91 8.37
N GLY A 391 17.36 -1.45 7.72
CA GLY A 391 17.81 -1.90 6.40
C GLY A 391 18.68 -3.15 6.39
N SER A 392 18.98 -3.72 7.56
CA SER A 392 19.88 -4.89 7.69
C SER A 392 19.23 -6.21 7.30
N VAL A 393 17.89 -6.28 7.30
CA VAL A 393 17.12 -7.40 6.76
C VAL A 393 15.64 -7.02 6.63
N PHE A 394 14.98 -7.46 5.56
CA PHE A 394 13.54 -7.36 5.40
C PHE A 394 12.98 -8.40 4.44
N SER A 395 11.66 -8.45 4.36
CA SER A 395 10.94 -9.43 3.55
C SER A 395 10.11 -8.78 2.46
N PHE A 396 9.93 -9.51 1.37
CA PHE A 396 9.01 -9.16 0.29
C PHE A 396 8.40 -10.42 -0.31
N ALA A 397 7.28 -10.25 -1.02
CA ALA A 397 6.59 -11.35 -1.68
C ALA A 397 6.54 -11.14 -3.20
N MET A 398 6.64 -12.23 -3.94
CA MET A 398 6.47 -12.29 -5.39
C MET A 398 5.44 -13.36 -5.77
N ALA A 399 4.75 -13.17 -6.88
CA ALA A 399 3.83 -14.17 -7.44
C ALA A 399 3.74 -14.04 -8.96
N GLY A 400 3.46 -15.16 -9.64
CA GLY A 400 3.18 -15.19 -11.06
C GLY A 400 4.41 -15.07 -11.97
N ALA A 401 4.15 -15.15 -13.28
CA ALA A 401 5.09 -14.89 -14.36
C ALA A 401 6.51 -15.48 -14.20
N GLY A 402 6.63 -16.81 -14.06
CA GLY A 402 7.93 -17.50 -14.01
C GLY A 402 8.59 -17.52 -12.64
N ILE A 403 7.90 -17.05 -11.59
CA ILE A 403 8.26 -17.31 -10.20
C ILE A 403 7.72 -18.68 -9.79
N SER A 404 8.60 -19.54 -9.30
CA SER A 404 8.25 -20.84 -8.70
C SER A 404 7.52 -20.59 -7.37
N PRO A 405 6.23 -20.95 -7.24
CA PRO A 405 5.45 -20.58 -6.06
C PRO A 405 5.56 -21.62 -4.94
N GLY A 406 5.05 -21.28 -3.75
CA GLY A 406 5.05 -22.16 -2.57
C GLY A 406 6.40 -22.27 -1.87
N GLN A 407 7.23 -21.23 -1.95
CA GLN A 407 8.57 -21.23 -1.36
C GLN A 407 8.86 -20.02 -0.48
N VAL A 408 9.80 -20.24 0.44
CA VAL A 408 10.47 -19.19 1.21
C VAL A 408 11.95 -19.24 0.88
N TYR A 409 12.50 -18.13 0.40
CA TYR A 409 13.91 -17.99 0.05
C TYR A 409 14.66 -17.12 1.06
N GLY A 410 15.87 -17.56 1.39
CA GLY A 410 16.69 -16.95 2.43
C GLY A 410 16.08 -17.02 3.83
N ALA A 411 16.79 -16.45 4.80
CA ALA A 411 16.34 -16.37 6.18
C ALA A 411 16.99 -15.19 6.90
N SER A 412 16.23 -14.55 7.80
CA SER A 412 16.80 -13.71 8.84
C SER A 412 17.18 -14.53 10.07
N ASP A 413 17.99 -13.97 10.95
CA ASP A 413 18.42 -14.61 12.19
C ASP A 413 17.26 -14.89 13.18
N ARG A 414 17.60 -15.50 14.33
CA ARG A 414 16.63 -15.87 15.38
C ARG A 414 15.83 -14.68 15.93
N GLN A 415 16.33 -13.46 15.78
CA GLN A 415 15.69 -12.23 16.25
C GLN A 415 15.09 -11.41 15.11
N GLY A 416 15.28 -11.79 13.84
CA GLY A 416 14.91 -10.96 12.70
C GLY A 416 15.76 -9.70 12.56
N ALA A 417 17.02 -9.74 13.03
CA ALA A 417 17.92 -8.59 13.06
C ALA A 417 18.86 -8.51 11.85
N TYR A 418 19.36 -9.64 11.36
CA TYR A 418 20.26 -9.65 10.22
C TYR A 418 19.90 -10.77 9.26
N SER A 419 20.29 -10.64 8.00
CA SER A 419 20.24 -11.74 7.04
C SER A 419 21.17 -12.85 7.51
N ALA A 420 20.62 -14.04 7.74
CA ALA A 420 21.35 -15.22 8.18
C ALA A 420 21.72 -16.16 7.02
N ARG A 421 20.90 -16.20 5.96
CA ARG A 421 21.10 -17.09 4.81
C ARG A 421 20.58 -16.44 3.53
N ASP A 422 21.29 -16.71 2.42
CA ASP A 422 20.93 -16.31 1.04
C ASP A 422 20.59 -14.83 0.93
N ARG A 423 21.56 -13.99 1.28
CA ARG A 423 21.42 -12.52 1.25
C ARG A 423 21.04 -12.05 -0.14
N VAL A 424 19.98 -11.25 -0.25
CA VAL A 424 19.51 -10.64 -1.50
C VAL A 424 19.67 -9.12 -1.45
N THR A 425 20.02 -8.51 -2.57
CA THR A 425 20.09 -7.05 -2.72
C THR A 425 18.99 -6.53 -3.67
N PRO A 426 18.66 -5.23 -3.59
CA PRO A 426 17.78 -4.60 -4.57
C PRO A 426 18.20 -4.77 -6.02
N ALA A 427 19.51 -4.82 -6.29
CA ALA A 427 20.02 -5.02 -7.63
C ALA A 427 19.66 -6.41 -8.18
N ASP A 428 19.64 -7.44 -7.32
CA ASP A 428 19.25 -8.82 -7.67
C ASP A 428 17.74 -8.91 -7.97
N LEU A 429 16.92 -8.18 -7.22
CA LEU A 429 15.49 -8.05 -7.51
C LEU A 429 15.27 -7.37 -8.87
N THR A 430 15.94 -6.25 -9.13
CA THR A 430 15.87 -5.56 -10.43
C THR A 430 16.31 -6.47 -11.57
N ALA A 431 17.39 -7.23 -11.39
CA ALA A 431 17.85 -8.23 -12.36
C ALA A 431 16.82 -9.33 -12.62
N THR A 432 16.18 -9.83 -11.56
CA THR A 432 15.09 -10.82 -11.65
C THR A 432 13.90 -10.27 -12.43
N ILE A 433 13.50 -9.02 -12.19
CA ILE A 433 12.41 -8.37 -12.90
C ILE A 433 12.76 -8.20 -14.40
N PHE A 434 13.97 -7.76 -14.72
CA PHE A 434 14.41 -7.64 -16.12
C PHE A 434 14.43 -9.00 -16.82
N HIS A 435 14.99 -10.03 -16.19
CA HIS A 435 15.00 -11.40 -16.72
C HIS A 435 13.59 -11.90 -17.05
N LEU A 436 12.66 -11.78 -16.09
CA LEU A 436 11.26 -12.19 -16.29
C LEU A 436 10.56 -11.36 -17.36
N LEU A 437 10.89 -10.07 -17.47
CA LEU A 437 10.43 -9.23 -18.58
C LEU A 437 11.13 -9.52 -19.89
N GLY A 438 12.15 -10.38 -19.95
CA GLY A 438 12.89 -10.68 -21.17
C GLY A 438 13.76 -9.52 -21.63
N ILE A 439 14.29 -8.75 -20.68
CA ILE A 439 15.37 -7.78 -20.84
C ILE A 439 16.61 -8.46 -20.25
N ASP A 440 17.69 -8.56 -21.01
CA ASP A 440 18.93 -9.19 -20.52
C ASP A 440 19.51 -8.37 -19.36
N PRO A 441 19.58 -8.91 -18.12
CA PRO A 441 20.10 -8.18 -16.97
C PRO A 441 21.58 -7.83 -17.08
N SER A 442 22.34 -8.59 -17.89
CA SER A 442 23.76 -8.31 -18.16
C SER A 442 23.98 -7.24 -19.23
N GLY A 443 22.89 -6.81 -19.89
CA GLY A 443 22.91 -5.80 -20.92
C GLY A 443 23.20 -4.40 -20.41
N ALA A 444 23.37 -3.49 -21.37
CA ALA A 444 23.63 -2.09 -21.14
C ALA A 444 22.63 -1.19 -21.87
N PHE A 445 22.51 0.04 -21.39
CA PHE A 445 21.77 1.12 -22.04
C PHE A 445 22.64 2.36 -22.15
N HIS A 446 22.22 3.30 -23.00
CA HIS A 446 22.99 4.52 -23.25
C HIS A 446 22.30 5.72 -22.61
N ASP A 447 23.10 6.57 -21.95
CA ASP A 447 22.64 7.87 -21.49
C ASP A 447 22.52 8.88 -22.66
N PRO A 448 21.99 10.10 -22.44
CA PRO A 448 21.87 11.10 -23.51
C PRO A 448 23.19 11.55 -24.15
N LEU A 449 24.33 11.31 -23.49
CA LEU A 449 25.66 11.61 -24.01
C LEU A 449 26.27 10.40 -24.76
N GLY A 450 25.53 9.30 -24.87
CA GLY A 450 25.99 8.07 -25.52
C GLY A 450 26.94 7.23 -24.66
N ARG A 451 27.02 7.47 -23.35
CA ARG A 451 27.81 6.60 -22.45
C ARG A 451 27.04 5.33 -22.16
N GLU A 452 27.73 4.21 -22.32
CA GLU A 452 27.19 2.89 -21.98
C GLU A 452 27.19 2.68 -20.46
N LEU A 453 26.03 2.26 -19.93
CA LEU A 453 25.78 2.01 -18.53
C LEU A 453 25.11 0.64 -18.36
N GLN A 454 25.56 -0.15 -17.38
CA GLN A 454 24.93 -1.43 -17.03
C GLN A 454 23.49 -1.21 -16.56
N LEU A 455 22.58 -2.13 -16.89
CA LEU A 455 21.19 -2.07 -16.44
C LEU A 455 21.02 -2.30 -14.94
N THR A 456 21.80 -3.23 -14.39
CA THR A 456 21.84 -3.57 -12.97
C THR A 456 23.20 -4.14 -12.62
N LYS A 457 23.56 -4.10 -11.34
CA LYS A 457 24.78 -4.72 -10.78
C LYS A 457 24.51 -6.07 -10.09
N GLY A 458 23.25 -6.48 -10.01
CA GLY A 458 22.85 -7.72 -9.38
C GLY A 458 22.58 -8.83 -10.38
N GLU A 459 22.28 -10.01 -9.88
CA GLU A 459 21.98 -11.18 -10.70
C GLU A 459 20.55 -11.67 -10.44
N PRO A 460 19.86 -12.28 -11.44
CA PRO A 460 18.56 -12.88 -11.19
C PRO A 460 18.63 -13.91 -10.07
N ILE A 461 17.68 -13.89 -9.15
CA ILE A 461 17.60 -14.82 -8.03
C ILE A 461 17.08 -16.16 -8.58
N ARG A 462 18.00 -17.02 -9.04
CA ARG A 462 17.69 -18.22 -9.84
C ARG A 462 16.79 -19.20 -9.11
N GLU A 463 16.92 -19.33 -7.80
CA GLU A 463 16.14 -20.23 -6.96
C GLU A 463 14.65 -19.85 -6.91
N LEU A 464 14.33 -18.57 -7.12
CA LEU A 464 12.94 -18.10 -7.21
C LEU A 464 12.31 -18.42 -8.58
N LEU A 465 13.12 -18.67 -9.60
CA LEU A 465 12.65 -18.85 -10.96
C LEU A 465 12.21 -20.30 -11.21
N GLY A 466 11.04 -20.47 -11.82
CA GLY A 466 10.59 -21.77 -12.26
C GLY A 466 9.19 -21.76 -12.85
N THR A 467 8.83 -22.90 -13.47
CA THR A 467 7.51 -23.12 -14.09
C THR A 467 6.65 -24.10 -13.30
N ARG A 468 7.12 -24.54 -12.13
CA ARG A 468 6.45 -25.49 -11.23
C ARG A 468 6.52 -24.97 -9.81
N ALA A 469 5.60 -25.42 -8.96
CA ALA A 469 5.67 -25.16 -7.53
C ALA A 469 6.94 -25.78 -6.91
N ALA A 470 7.50 -25.11 -5.91
CA ALA A 470 8.62 -25.64 -5.14
C ALA A 470 8.23 -26.87 -4.32
N THR A 471 6.94 -27.03 -4.03
CA THR A 471 6.36 -28.21 -3.40
C THR A 471 4.89 -28.37 -3.78
N ASP A 472 4.45 -29.60 -3.97
CA ASP A 472 3.03 -29.94 -4.17
C ASP A 472 2.32 -30.28 -2.85
N VAL A 473 3.06 -30.40 -1.75
CA VAL A 473 2.48 -30.75 -0.44
C VAL A 473 1.69 -29.55 0.10
N ARG A 474 0.48 -29.82 0.60
CA ARG A 474 -0.38 -28.84 1.25
C ARG A 474 -0.81 -29.31 2.63
N VAL A 475 -0.97 -28.36 3.54
CA VAL A 475 -1.57 -28.57 4.87
C VAL A 475 -2.69 -27.58 5.08
N VAL A 476 -3.58 -27.88 6.03
CA VAL A 476 -4.65 -26.94 6.39
C VAL A 476 -4.01 -25.69 7.02
N PRO A 477 -4.22 -24.49 6.42
CA PRO A 477 -3.69 -23.26 6.98
C PRO A 477 -4.39 -22.94 8.31
N GLY A 478 -3.62 -22.42 9.26
CA GLY A 478 -4.10 -21.98 10.56
C GLY A 478 -4.67 -20.54 10.53
N GLY A 479 -4.97 -20.02 11.72
CA GLY A 479 -5.51 -18.67 11.90
C GLY A 479 -7.01 -18.54 11.60
N SER A 480 -7.59 -17.43 12.03
CA SER A 480 -9.01 -17.11 11.80
C SER A 480 -9.15 -15.94 10.84
N LEU A 481 -10.03 -16.06 9.85
CA LEU A 481 -10.37 -14.94 8.95
C LEU A 481 -11.09 -13.80 9.69
N ASP A 482 -11.77 -14.12 10.79
CA ASP A 482 -12.45 -13.13 11.64
C ASP A 482 -11.48 -12.31 12.49
N ARG A 483 -10.25 -12.79 12.65
CA ARG A 483 -9.16 -12.06 13.33
C ARG A 483 -8.83 -10.77 12.61
N VAL A 484 -8.91 -10.80 11.28
CA VAL A 484 -8.56 -9.72 10.36
C VAL A 484 -9.77 -9.40 9.50
N LYS A 485 -10.68 -8.61 10.09
CA LYS A 485 -11.87 -8.12 9.41
C LYS A 485 -11.47 -7.17 8.27
N PRO A 486 -12.28 -7.05 7.20
CA PRO A 486 -12.07 -6.01 6.20
C PRO A 486 -11.93 -4.64 6.85
N PHE A 487 -10.96 -3.87 6.37
CA PHE A 487 -10.75 -2.52 6.89
C PHE A 487 -12.01 -1.68 6.74
N ASP A 488 -12.36 -0.98 7.81
CA ASP A 488 -13.48 -0.06 7.89
C ASP A 488 -12.96 1.30 8.33
N GLY A 489 -13.40 2.37 7.67
CA GLY A 489 -12.99 3.74 7.97
C GLY A 489 -13.55 4.30 9.28
N ARG A 490 -14.50 3.60 9.93
CA ARG A 490 -15.04 3.97 11.25
C ARG A 490 -13.94 4.04 12.31
N LYS A 491 -14.07 4.95 13.29
CA LYS A 491 -13.06 5.12 14.36
C LYS A 491 -13.32 4.30 15.62
N LEU A 492 -14.52 3.74 15.79
CA LEU A 492 -14.81 2.81 16.88
C LEU A 492 -15.08 1.42 16.29
N ASN A 493 -14.60 0.37 16.96
CA ASN A 493 -14.84 -1.02 16.55
C ASN A 493 -16.33 -1.36 16.67
N GLN A 494 -16.99 -0.89 17.74
CA GLN A 494 -18.41 -1.06 17.99
C GLN A 494 -19.03 0.29 18.38
N ARG A 495 -19.98 0.80 17.60
CA ARG A 495 -20.66 2.07 17.93
C ARG A 495 -21.82 1.86 18.90
N GLY A 496 -22.62 0.81 18.68
CA GLY A 496 -23.77 0.45 19.51
C GLY A 496 -23.54 -0.78 20.38
N PHE A 497 -24.60 -1.22 21.07
CA PHE A 497 -24.54 -2.24 22.12
C PHE A 497 -25.47 -3.47 21.87
N GLY A 498 -25.77 -3.81 20.62
CA GLY A 498 -26.62 -4.96 20.25
C GLY A 498 -26.01 -6.34 20.49
N LYS A 499 -26.63 -7.41 19.97
CA LYS A 499 -26.29 -8.84 20.23
C LYS A 499 -24.81 -9.26 20.10
N GLY A 500 -23.96 -8.49 19.41
CA GLY A 500 -22.52 -8.76 19.27
C GLY A 500 -21.61 -7.85 20.09
N ALA A 501 -22.16 -6.92 20.87
CA ALA A 501 -21.39 -6.00 21.68
C ALA A 501 -21.01 -6.65 23.02
N VAL A 502 -19.74 -6.57 23.37
CA VAL A 502 -19.22 -7.07 24.64
C VAL A 502 -18.63 -5.89 25.40
N ILE A 503 -19.09 -5.70 26.64
CA ILE A 503 -18.51 -4.72 27.56
C ILE A 503 -17.66 -5.48 28.57
N GLU A 504 -16.37 -5.18 28.58
CA GLU A 504 -15.41 -5.84 29.47
C GLU A 504 -15.06 -4.97 30.67
N ALA A 505 -14.73 -5.61 31.79
CA ALA A 505 -14.16 -4.93 32.92
C ALA A 505 -12.75 -4.42 32.60
N ALA A 506 -12.41 -3.23 33.09
CA ALA A 506 -11.07 -2.69 32.96
C ALA A 506 -10.05 -3.51 33.79
N GLY A 507 -9.26 -4.37 33.13
CA GLY A 507 -8.21 -5.16 33.81
C GLY A 507 -7.78 -6.47 33.12
N PHE A 508 -8.43 -6.87 32.02
CA PHE A 508 -8.13 -8.15 31.36
C PHE A 508 -6.78 -8.13 30.60
N GLY A 509 -6.02 -9.23 30.69
CA GLY A 509 -4.64 -9.38 30.20
C GLY A 509 -4.49 -9.73 28.71
N SER A 510 -5.59 -9.88 27.99
CA SER A 510 -5.61 -9.92 26.53
C SER A 510 -6.04 -8.55 25.98
N ARG A 511 -5.83 -8.33 24.67
CA ARG A 511 -6.23 -7.09 23.98
C ARG A 511 -7.59 -7.20 23.22
N PRO A 512 -8.72 -7.67 23.80
CA PRO A 512 -10.00 -7.52 23.14
C PRO A 512 -10.29 -6.02 22.93
N LYS A 513 -10.54 -5.66 21.68
CA LYS A 513 -10.97 -4.31 21.29
C LYS A 513 -12.47 -4.22 21.42
N GLY A 514 -12.96 -3.22 22.14
CA GLY A 514 -14.38 -3.04 22.39
C GLY A 514 -14.63 -2.11 23.57
N TRP A 515 -15.88 -2.10 24.03
CA TRP A 515 -16.29 -1.28 25.16
C TRP A 515 -15.69 -1.80 26.47
N ARG A 516 -15.15 -0.89 27.27
CA ARG A 516 -14.63 -1.17 28.61
C ARG A 516 -15.36 -0.32 29.63
N ALA A 517 -15.71 -0.91 30.76
CA ALA A 517 -16.37 -0.20 31.84
C ALA A 517 -15.74 -0.44 33.21
N LYS A 518 -15.88 0.54 34.10
CA LYS A 518 -15.40 0.49 35.48
C LYS A 518 -16.20 1.43 36.40
N PRO A 519 -16.85 0.93 37.47
CA PRO A 519 -17.14 -0.49 37.70
C PRO A 519 -18.15 -1.01 36.66
N LEU A 520 -17.94 -2.26 36.22
CA LEU A 520 -18.91 -3.02 35.42
C LEU A 520 -19.70 -3.90 36.38
N LEU A 521 -21.02 -3.73 36.45
CA LEU A 521 -21.91 -4.57 37.23
C LEU A 521 -22.26 -5.84 36.43
N PRO A 522 -22.65 -6.94 37.11
CA PRO A 522 -23.25 -8.10 36.46
C PRO A 522 -24.45 -7.72 35.58
N VAL A 523 -24.68 -8.53 34.53
CA VAL A 523 -25.75 -8.32 33.55
C VAL A 523 -27.16 -8.34 34.18
N ASP A 524 -27.30 -9.04 35.30
CA ASP A 524 -28.49 -9.20 36.13
C ASP A 524 -28.43 -8.40 37.45
N ALA A 525 -27.52 -7.42 37.54
CA ALA A 525 -27.33 -6.66 38.77
C ALA A 525 -28.63 -5.95 39.21
N SER A 526 -29.16 -6.37 40.35
CA SER A 526 -30.33 -5.79 40.99
C SER A 526 -29.98 -4.70 42.00
N SER A 527 -28.73 -4.24 42.06
CA SER A 527 -28.27 -3.13 42.91
C SER A 527 -26.85 -2.68 42.52
N GLY A 528 -26.47 -1.47 42.91
CA GLY A 528 -25.11 -0.95 42.71
C GLY A 528 -25.03 0.26 41.79
N PHE A 529 -23.90 0.97 41.90
CA PHE A 529 -23.58 2.14 41.09
C PHE A 529 -22.47 1.76 40.10
N GLY A 530 -22.80 1.69 38.82
CA GLY A 530 -21.87 1.19 37.79
C GLY A 530 -22.45 1.21 36.39
N ALA A 531 -21.74 0.59 35.45
CA ALA A 531 -22.24 0.34 34.11
C ALA A 531 -22.76 -1.10 34.01
N TRP A 532 -23.83 -1.34 33.27
CA TRP A 532 -24.33 -2.69 32.99
C TRP A 532 -25.01 -2.77 31.63
N HIS A 533 -25.07 -3.98 31.10
CA HIS A 533 -25.78 -4.31 29.87
C HIS A 533 -27.03 -5.10 30.22
N VAL A 534 -28.15 -4.81 29.55
CA VAL A 534 -29.40 -5.56 29.74
C VAL A 534 -29.50 -6.65 28.67
N PRO A 535 -29.74 -7.92 29.02
CA PRO A 535 -29.90 -9.00 28.05
C PRO A 535 -30.90 -8.66 26.95
N GLY A 536 -30.49 -8.82 25.68
CA GLY A 536 -31.34 -8.55 24.53
C GLY A 536 -31.56 -7.06 24.22
N SER A 537 -31.04 -6.15 25.03
CA SER A 537 -31.03 -4.72 24.74
C SER A 537 -29.93 -4.35 23.75
N GLU A 538 -30.16 -3.29 22.99
CA GLU A 538 -29.16 -2.65 22.13
C GLU A 538 -28.47 -1.45 22.82
N THR A 539 -28.60 -1.35 24.15
CA THR A 539 -28.15 -0.22 24.97
C THR A 539 -27.28 -0.67 26.13
N VAL A 540 -26.46 0.25 26.63
CA VAL A 540 -25.75 0.15 27.91
C VAL A 540 -26.29 1.19 28.88
N ARG A 541 -26.30 0.85 30.18
CA ARG A 541 -26.77 1.73 31.24
C ARG A 541 -25.62 2.10 32.17
N LEU A 542 -25.58 3.35 32.60
CA LEU A 542 -24.66 3.87 33.62
C LEU A 542 -25.47 4.56 34.70
N GLY A 543 -25.31 4.17 35.97
CA GLY A 543 -26.04 4.79 37.07
C GLY A 543 -26.35 3.83 38.21
N PHE A 544 -27.53 4.00 38.81
CA PHE A 544 -28.03 3.28 39.97
C PHE A 544 -29.00 2.19 39.51
N ALA A 545 -28.58 0.92 39.63
CA ALA A 545 -29.35 -0.22 39.11
C ALA A 545 -30.62 -0.53 39.91
N ALA A 546 -30.71 -0.11 41.19
CA ALA A 546 -31.90 -0.32 42.01
C ALA A 546 -32.06 0.68 43.15
N ASP A 547 -33.27 0.64 43.72
CA ASP A 547 -33.70 1.34 44.91
C ASP A 547 -32.80 0.99 46.09
N ARG A 548 -32.31 2.01 46.80
CA ARG A 548 -31.28 1.96 47.85
C ARG A 548 -29.90 1.55 47.35
N THR A 549 -29.34 2.38 46.49
CA THR A 549 -27.90 2.36 46.15
C THR A 549 -27.23 3.67 46.60
N ARG A 550 -25.97 3.62 47.03
CA ARG A 550 -25.14 4.82 47.21
C ARG A 550 -24.19 5.01 46.04
N GLY A 551 -24.04 6.25 45.57
CA GLY A 551 -23.05 6.59 44.55
C GLY A 551 -21.66 6.66 45.18
N SER A 552 -20.84 5.63 45.00
CA SER A 552 -19.45 5.64 45.43
C SER A 552 -18.50 5.61 44.23
N GLY A 553 -17.59 6.58 44.15
CA GLY A 553 -16.63 6.69 43.05
C GLY A 553 -17.25 7.24 41.77
N THR A 554 -16.73 6.82 40.62
CA THR A 554 -17.10 7.31 39.30
C THR A 554 -17.26 6.13 38.35
N VAL A 555 -18.29 6.17 37.50
CA VAL A 555 -18.48 5.16 36.45
C VAL A 555 -17.85 5.67 35.16
N PHE A 556 -17.05 4.82 34.54
CA PHE A 556 -16.46 5.06 33.23
C PHE A 556 -16.94 4.00 32.25
N LEU A 557 -17.34 4.44 31.06
CA LEU A 557 -17.53 3.60 29.89
C LEU A 557 -16.69 4.19 28.76
N GLY A 558 -15.79 3.42 28.17
CA GLY A 558 -14.95 3.94 27.11
C GLY A 558 -14.49 2.89 26.12
N GLN A 559 -14.06 3.37 24.97
CA GLN A 559 -13.50 2.54 23.92
C GLN A 559 -12.37 3.32 23.23
N GLU A 560 -11.33 2.59 22.83
CA GLU A 560 -10.26 3.17 22.07
C GLU A 560 -10.68 3.50 20.64
N LEU A 561 -10.09 4.56 20.08
CA LEU A 561 -10.22 4.86 18.68
C LEU A 561 -9.30 3.92 17.89
N ILE A 562 -9.87 3.19 16.93
CA ILE A 562 -9.09 2.49 15.91
C ILE A 562 -8.52 3.52 14.93
N ASN A 563 -7.27 3.31 14.51
CA ASN A 563 -6.57 4.26 13.62
C ASN A 563 -6.61 5.71 14.16
N PRO A 564 -6.10 5.99 15.38
CA PRO A 564 -6.09 7.33 15.94
C PRO A 564 -5.18 8.24 15.09
N ARG A 565 -5.68 9.43 14.77
CA ARG A 565 -4.98 10.44 13.95
C ARG A 565 -4.95 11.79 14.69
N ALA A 566 -3.98 12.64 14.36
CA ALA A 566 -4.05 14.03 14.78
C ALA A 566 -5.02 14.81 13.86
N GLY A 567 -5.90 15.62 14.44
CA GLY A 567 -6.85 16.44 13.68
C GLY A 567 -8.21 16.62 14.34
N GLY A 568 -9.21 16.97 13.54
CA GLY A 568 -10.59 17.13 13.98
C GLY A 568 -11.32 15.79 14.12
N TYR A 569 -12.20 15.73 15.11
CA TYR A 569 -13.10 14.63 15.39
C TYR A 569 -14.49 15.16 15.65
N ARG A 570 -15.48 14.35 15.26
CA ARG A 570 -16.88 14.55 15.60
C ARG A 570 -17.38 13.29 16.29
N ALA A 571 -17.94 13.44 17.47
CA ALA A 571 -18.65 12.38 18.16
C ALA A 571 -20.15 12.65 18.13
N LYS A 572 -20.94 11.65 17.76
CA LYS A 572 -22.38 11.64 17.96
C LYS A 572 -22.69 10.61 19.03
N ILE A 573 -23.45 10.99 20.05
CA ILE A 573 -23.91 10.08 21.09
C ILE A 573 -25.43 10.11 21.16
N ARG A 574 -26.04 8.93 21.10
CA ARG A 574 -27.48 8.74 21.23
C ARG A 574 -27.78 8.16 22.60
N LEU A 575 -28.45 8.93 23.45
CA LEU A 575 -28.68 8.57 24.85
C LEU A 575 -30.01 9.13 25.39
N ARG A 576 -30.45 8.62 26.54
CA ARG A 576 -31.58 9.15 27.34
C ARG A 576 -31.34 8.96 28.83
N GLY A 577 -32.02 9.74 29.66
CA GLY A 577 -32.00 9.62 31.11
C GLY A 577 -33.25 8.89 31.59
N HIS A 578 -33.11 8.18 32.70
CA HIS A 578 -34.20 7.49 33.40
C HIS A 578 -34.21 7.86 34.87
N GLY A 579 -35.40 7.99 35.45
CA GLY A 579 -35.58 8.38 36.83
C GLY A 579 -34.98 9.77 37.14
N PRO A 580 -34.60 10.05 38.40
CA PRO A 580 -34.05 11.34 38.82
C PRO A 580 -32.56 11.53 38.44
N ILE A 581 -32.04 10.84 37.42
CA ILE A 581 -30.58 10.79 37.15
C ILE A 581 -29.96 12.18 37.01
N ALA A 582 -30.69 13.13 36.43
CA ALA A 582 -30.27 14.52 36.27
C ALA A 582 -30.01 15.25 37.59
N LYS A 583 -30.71 14.86 38.67
CA LYS A 583 -30.52 15.42 40.02
C LYS A 583 -29.42 14.70 40.80
N LEU A 584 -29.09 13.47 40.41
CA LEU A 584 -28.24 12.57 41.17
C LEU A 584 -26.79 12.50 40.66
N ALA A 585 -26.56 12.79 39.37
CA ALA A 585 -25.25 12.63 38.78
C ALA A 585 -25.01 13.66 37.67
N THR A 586 -23.75 13.98 37.46
CA THR A 586 -23.28 14.71 36.27
C THR A 586 -22.62 13.73 35.31
N ALA A 587 -22.77 14.00 34.01
CA ALA A 587 -22.23 13.16 32.97
C ALA A 587 -21.41 13.99 31.99
N LYS A 588 -20.29 13.44 31.51
CA LYS A 588 -19.45 14.07 30.49
C LYS A 588 -18.95 13.08 29.46
N LEU A 589 -18.72 13.56 28.26
CA LEU A 589 -18.04 12.87 27.17
C LEU A 589 -16.63 13.42 27.02
N GLU A 590 -15.63 12.54 27.05
CA GLU A 590 -14.24 12.93 27.01
C GLU A 590 -13.53 12.26 25.85
N PHE A 591 -12.87 13.07 25.02
CA PHE A 591 -11.79 12.58 24.18
C PHE A 591 -10.53 12.53 25.03
N CYS A 592 -9.86 11.38 25.05
CA CYS A 592 -8.75 11.15 25.95
C CYS A 592 -7.56 10.46 25.28
N ARG A 593 -6.40 10.57 25.93
CA ARG A 593 -5.22 9.75 25.69
C ARG A 593 -5.10 8.72 26.81
N TYR A 594 -4.99 7.44 26.48
CA TYR A 594 -4.79 6.40 27.50
C TYR A 594 -3.39 6.47 28.09
N SER A 595 -3.28 6.21 29.39
CA SER A 595 -1.99 6.10 30.07
C SER A 595 -1.53 4.65 30.24
N SER A 596 -2.26 3.65 29.73
CA SER A 596 -1.92 2.23 29.84
C SER A 596 -2.17 1.47 28.54
N LEU A 597 -1.38 0.41 28.29
CA LEU A 597 -1.55 -0.49 27.15
C LEU A 597 -2.82 -1.33 27.24
N VAL A 598 -3.37 -1.54 28.44
CA VAL A 598 -4.66 -2.23 28.63
C VAL A 598 -5.87 -1.30 28.44
N LYS A 599 -5.65 -0.03 28.05
CA LYS A 599 -6.71 0.92 27.68
C LYS A 599 -7.80 1.05 28.76
N ASP A 600 -7.39 1.05 30.03
CA ASP A 600 -8.29 1.25 31.17
C ASP A 600 -8.90 2.66 31.10
N PRO A 601 -10.23 2.80 30.93
CA PRO A 601 -10.87 4.10 30.84
C PRO A 601 -10.63 4.94 32.10
N SER A 602 -10.41 4.37 33.30
CA SER A 602 -10.10 5.17 34.49
C SER A 602 -8.65 5.68 34.53
N ARG A 603 -7.76 5.20 33.65
CA ARG A 603 -6.35 5.59 33.56
C ARG A 603 -6.08 6.29 32.23
N ARG A 604 -6.44 7.58 32.20
CA ARG A 604 -6.37 8.43 31.00
C ARG A 604 -5.98 9.86 31.34
N GLN A 605 -5.50 10.56 30.33
CA GLN A 605 -5.41 12.02 30.28
C GLN A 605 -6.59 12.53 29.43
N SER A 606 -7.48 13.32 30.01
CA SER A 606 -8.53 13.98 29.25
C SER A 606 -7.92 15.08 28.37
N LEU A 607 -8.31 15.13 27.10
CA LEU A 607 -7.83 16.10 26.11
C LEU A 607 -8.90 17.14 25.82
N VAL A 608 -10.13 16.68 25.55
CA VAL A 608 -11.31 17.52 25.35
C VAL A 608 -12.44 16.94 26.18
N VAL A 609 -13.14 17.79 26.92
CA VAL A 609 -14.25 17.42 27.80
C VAL A 609 -15.50 18.16 27.35
N HIS A 610 -16.60 17.43 27.17
CA HIS A 610 -17.92 17.98 26.89
C HIS A 610 -18.88 17.55 27.99
N GLU A 611 -19.51 18.50 28.66
CA GLU A 611 -20.59 18.18 29.61
C GLU A 611 -21.81 17.66 28.84
N LEU A 612 -22.43 16.60 29.34
CA LEU A 612 -23.69 16.08 28.81
C LEU A 612 -24.82 16.75 29.61
N PRO A 613 -25.76 17.46 28.97
CA PRO A 613 -26.85 18.16 29.66
C PRO A 613 -27.87 17.14 30.19
N VAL A 614 -27.59 16.55 31.35
CA VAL A 614 -28.36 15.44 31.92
C VAL A 614 -29.82 15.82 32.16
N GLU A 615 -30.08 17.11 32.38
CA GLU A 615 -31.40 17.69 32.58
C GLU A 615 -32.25 17.65 31.31
N ALA A 616 -31.65 17.63 30.12
CA ALA A 616 -32.35 17.59 28.84
C ALA A 616 -32.90 16.20 28.48
N PHE A 617 -32.74 15.18 29.34
CA PHE A 617 -33.07 13.79 29.04
C PHE A 617 -34.24 13.21 29.84
N GLN A 618 -35.11 14.04 30.43
CA GLN A 618 -36.15 13.62 31.39
C GLN A 618 -37.42 12.97 30.77
N ASP A 619 -37.53 12.87 29.44
CA ASP A 619 -38.77 12.42 28.76
C ASP A 619 -38.72 10.98 28.22
N ASP A 620 -37.80 10.13 28.69
CA ASP A 620 -37.55 8.75 28.21
C ASP A 620 -37.31 8.60 26.68
N LYS A 621 -37.16 9.72 25.97
CA LYS A 621 -36.86 9.78 24.53
C LYS A 621 -35.35 9.83 24.31
N PHE A 622 -34.88 9.08 23.33
CA PHE A 622 -33.49 9.19 22.89
C PHE A 622 -33.22 10.55 22.24
N VAL A 623 -32.19 11.22 22.73
CA VAL A 623 -31.63 12.44 22.17
C VAL A 623 -30.28 12.10 21.53
N THR A 624 -29.98 12.72 20.39
CA THR A 624 -28.67 12.63 19.75
C THR A 624 -27.94 13.95 19.97
N LEU A 625 -26.77 13.89 20.59
CA LEU A 625 -25.89 15.04 20.78
C LEU A 625 -24.65 14.90 19.91
N GLU A 626 -24.19 16.03 19.35
CA GLU A 626 -23.01 16.09 18.50
C GLU A 626 -21.95 16.97 19.16
N PHE A 627 -20.73 16.45 19.23
CA PHE A 627 -19.59 17.09 19.85
C PHE A 627 -18.42 17.13 18.89
N ALA A 628 -17.67 18.22 18.89
CA ALA A 628 -16.44 18.35 18.12
C ALA A 628 -15.23 18.33 19.07
N ALA A 629 -14.15 17.68 18.66
CA ALA A 629 -12.88 17.73 19.34
C ALA A 629 -11.76 17.94 18.34
N ARG A 630 -10.77 18.76 18.70
CA ARG A 630 -9.55 18.92 17.92
C ARG A 630 -8.40 18.34 18.72
N LEU A 631 -7.87 17.21 18.25
CA LEU A 631 -6.82 16.44 18.91
C LEU A 631 -5.54 16.56 18.09
N ASP A 632 -4.87 17.71 18.19
CA ASP A 632 -3.76 18.02 17.31
C ASP A 632 -2.71 18.90 18.01
N SER A 633 -1.59 19.16 17.33
CA SER A 633 -0.55 20.04 17.89
C SER A 633 -1.05 21.49 17.91
N ALA A 634 -0.94 22.15 19.07
CA ALA A 634 -1.25 23.57 19.19
C ALA A 634 -0.31 24.47 18.36
N LYS A 635 0.84 23.95 17.92
CA LYS A 635 1.82 24.64 17.08
C LYS A 635 1.84 24.04 15.67
N PRO A 636 1.79 24.85 14.60
CA PRO A 636 2.03 24.40 13.23
C PRO A 636 3.38 23.67 13.11
N GLY A 637 3.40 22.55 12.39
CA GLY A 637 4.62 21.73 12.19
C GLY A 637 5.11 20.93 13.40
N ALA A 638 4.45 21.01 14.56
CA ALA A 638 4.81 20.20 15.72
C ALA A 638 4.11 18.84 15.70
N ASN A 639 4.80 17.79 16.16
CA ASN A 639 4.22 16.46 16.25
C ASN A 639 3.23 16.33 17.41
N PHE A 640 2.09 15.69 17.17
CA PHE A 640 1.13 15.32 18.21
C PHE A 640 1.38 13.87 18.63
N SER A 641 1.89 13.65 19.85
CA SER A 641 2.07 12.30 20.37
C SER A 641 0.71 11.65 20.68
N ILE A 642 0.39 10.55 20.02
CA ILE A 642 -0.81 9.76 20.34
C ILE A 642 -0.62 8.95 21.64
N GLY A 643 0.64 8.79 22.09
CA GLY A 643 0.98 8.04 23.29
C GLY A 643 0.59 6.57 23.14
N ARG A 644 -0.10 6.03 24.15
CA ARG A 644 -0.53 4.62 24.15
C ARG A 644 -1.84 4.41 23.37
N GLY A 645 -2.51 5.48 22.91
CA GLY A 645 -3.75 5.43 22.11
C GLY A 645 -4.73 6.54 22.50
N LEU A 646 -5.62 6.90 21.56
CA LEU A 646 -6.75 7.80 21.83
C LEU A 646 -8.03 7.00 22.10
N GLY A 647 -8.98 7.61 22.77
CA GLY A 647 -10.28 7.01 23.05
C GLY A 647 -11.36 8.03 23.31
N VAL A 648 -12.58 7.54 23.40
CA VAL A 648 -13.73 8.27 23.91
C VAL A 648 -14.22 7.60 25.18
N VAL A 649 -14.48 8.39 26.21
CA VAL A 649 -14.94 7.93 27.52
C VAL A 649 -16.14 8.75 27.96
N VAL A 650 -17.25 8.07 28.24
CA VAL A 650 -18.37 8.63 28.99
C VAL A 650 -18.10 8.40 30.48
N THR A 651 -18.16 9.49 31.24
CA THR A 651 -17.95 9.49 32.68
C THR A 651 -19.24 9.93 33.37
N LEU A 652 -19.69 9.16 34.35
CA LEU A 652 -20.82 9.51 35.22
C LEU A 652 -20.32 9.63 36.67
N SER A 653 -20.48 10.82 37.24
CA SER A 653 -20.07 11.12 38.62
C SER A 653 -21.29 11.41 39.48
N PRO A 654 -21.45 10.75 40.64
CA PRO A 654 -22.55 11.04 41.56
C PRO A 654 -22.36 12.43 42.17
N GLY A 655 -23.43 13.21 42.21
CA GLY A 655 -23.48 14.49 42.92
C GLY A 655 -23.56 14.32 44.44
N GLU A 656 -23.48 15.41 45.19
CA GLU A 656 -23.51 15.37 46.66
C GLU A 656 -24.75 14.67 47.22
N VAL A 657 -25.91 14.83 46.56
CA VAL A 657 -27.18 14.21 46.96
C VAL A 657 -27.11 12.68 46.86
N ALA A 658 -26.41 12.15 45.87
CA ALA A 658 -26.30 10.72 45.62
C ALA A 658 -25.25 10.00 46.51
N LYS A 659 -24.55 10.74 47.37
CA LYS A 659 -23.73 10.14 48.46
C LYS A 659 -24.61 9.55 49.57
N LYS A 660 -25.88 9.96 49.65
CA LYS A 660 -26.91 9.33 50.49
C LYS A 660 -27.58 8.17 49.75
N TRP A 661 -28.38 7.37 50.46
CA TRP A 661 -29.14 6.28 49.83
C TRP A 661 -30.13 6.86 48.82
N VAL A 662 -29.97 6.50 47.55
CA VAL A 662 -30.90 6.84 46.48
C VAL A 662 -32.07 5.87 46.56
N GLY A 663 -33.30 6.36 46.78
CA GLY A 663 -34.48 5.55 47.02
C GLY A 663 -35.16 4.98 45.77
N GLU A 664 -34.69 5.34 44.58
CA GLU A 664 -35.24 4.91 43.30
C GLU A 664 -34.12 4.65 42.27
N SER A 665 -34.34 3.73 41.33
CA SER A 665 -33.39 3.48 40.23
C SER A 665 -33.28 4.69 39.29
N ALA A 666 -32.06 4.99 38.82
CA ALA A 666 -31.79 6.15 37.97
C ALA A 666 -30.55 5.91 37.11
N TRP A 667 -30.63 6.09 35.79
CA TRP A 667 -29.48 5.82 34.92
C TRP A 667 -29.49 6.62 33.62
N LEU A 668 -28.30 6.74 33.03
CA LEU A 668 -28.09 7.16 31.66
C LEU A 668 -28.08 5.92 30.78
N GLU A 669 -28.97 5.86 29.80
CA GLU A 669 -29.03 4.77 28.83
C GLU A 669 -28.46 5.24 27.48
N ILE A 670 -27.43 4.55 27.00
CA ILE A 670 -26.69 4.90 25.79
C ILE A 670 -26.95 3.82 24.74
N ALA A 671 -27.43 4.23 23.57
CA ALA A 671 -27.70 3.33 22.45
C ALA A 671 -26.51 3.25 21.47
N ASP A 672 -25.85 4.37 21.21
CA ASP A 672 -24.80 4.44 20.20
C ASP A 672 -23.83 5.59 20.49
N ILE A 673 -22.55 5.35 20.24
CA ILE A 673 -21.50 6.36 20.16
C ILE A 673 -20.80 6.19 18.82
N GLU A 674 -20.95 7.17 17.94
CA GLU A 674 -20.25 7.24 16.67
C GLU A 674 -19.13 8.26 16.77
N VAL A 675 -17.93 7.89 16.32
CA VAL A 675 -16.81 8.82 16.17
C VAL A 675 -16.35 8.82 14.72
N VAL A 676 -16.30 10.00 14.12
CA VAL A 676 -15.81 10.24 12.77
C VAL A 676 -14.63 11.19 12.83
N PHE A 677 -13.63 10.93 12.01
CA PHE A 677 -12.50 11.82 11.83
C PHE A 677 -12.81 12.83 10.74
N THR A 678 -12.60 14.12 11.00
CA THR A 678 -12.95 15.21 10.09
C THR A 678 -11.74 15.88 9.42
N GLY A 679 -10.53 15.36 9.64
CA GLY A 679 -9.33 15.85 8.94
C GLY A 679 -8.78 17.19 9.43
N ARG A 680 -7.66 17.58 8.82
CA ARG A 680 -7.16 18.95 8.72
C ARG A 680 -7.26 19.34 7.25
N THR A 681 -7.68 20.56 6.92
CA THR A 681 -7.69 21.05 5.54
C THR A 681 -6.26 21.12 5.02
N ILE A 682 -5.96 20.41 3.92
CA ILE A 682 -4.66 20.48 3.25
C ILE A 682 -4.57 21.84 2.55
N ASN A 683 -3.44 22.53 2.69
CA ASN A 683 -3.18 23.68 1.83
C ASN A 683 -2.65 23.18 0.49
N GLU A 684 -3.53 23.06 -0.50
CA GLU A 684 -3.20 22.59 -1.85
C GLU A 684 -2.38 23.61 -2.66
N ASN A 685 -2.19 24.84 -2.14
CA ASN A 685 -1.47 25.92 -2.82
C ASN A 685 0.06 25.84 -2.67
N VAL A 686 0.63 24.73 -2.21
CA VAL A 686 2.10 24.53 -2.19
C VAL A 686 2.55 24.02 -3.56
N THR A 687 2.82 24.95 -4.48
CA THR A 687 3.56 24.69 -5.71
C THR A 687 5.05 24.52 -5.38
N VAL A 688 5.63 23.39 -5.81
CA VAL A 688 7.08 23.08 -5.70
C VAL A 688 7.82 23.64 -6.89
#